data_AF-A0A5K3FR18-F1
#
_entry.id   AF-A0A5K3FR18-F1
#
_cell.length_a   1.000
_cell.length_b   1.000
_cell.length_c   1.000
_cell.angle_alpha   90.00
_cell.angle_beta   90.00
_cell.angle_gamma   90.00
#
_symmetry.space_group_name_H-M   'P 1'
#
loop_
_entity.id
_entity.type
_entity.pdbx_description
1 polymer ?
#
loop_
_entity_poly.entity_id
_entity_poly.type
_entity_poly.pdbx_seq_one_letter_code
_entity_poly.pdbx_strand_id
1 'polypeptide(L)'
;MCDRYSVPSLEDTCVRWISKNLHSVITKCSDCVEPKYVWRFPWPDCRIIARPAEKILLKLCKRQILRDEYLNLFSSKYVDLISPVLRDVPVTSSALRILRDFKLYNLTATNLKQVNLNGLIGCLGEASAENLVSLNVSNANIEENKLPVIVSLGRLKNLQVLNVSRTRFTSECLQNTVKLLPRLRYLNISRTNINNITALLDLRETLTGLIMHRLTLDSKSHEKVLLTVLELKALRVLDVSSAPDQDKPRLPAVDRLCAPGALPHLTHFDICGNQFSLRLSDVKSFIENHPKLEFIGLAAWPTRQNYEFEGIYQLSLKYPHITILGDRGEKPLLASLTRNKDRRLYLQNAFHNIFEETSSREWLNPDLLAAVLRVMRLHMNRPEMILAGTAVVYNLTRGEQSAQLPLELLNRAVSITLMSIEHHQTQVQLLKNCFLTLCSDNVLHRAQFSCKRCFELVFRSLINFNDVHMKRMGVAIISILAAEIPTADLRELSSDRKRLQQLLMYVVEKCLLRSDVDALLAEPHNQMLNYLKYAQVPETGSPVYDTTLRFTLSALWNLTDECPEACQAFVHVGGLLIYAKVLKKVADEEEDFKNHVYTKCLGLLNNVAEVRCTKNTLLMEPLMDFFNKMLSHPSIQISYFAAGIVSHLACLSDDTWFSALQFNKSDYIRVLGEAVCKWSPPQNEMVAYRSFQPFQSLILDPNSRLEMHLWAVWAIHHILTKKNSRYVPVLRECPYLQRFLLYVVSVDAATLCLPHYHLDNFLQNRNLSVSSSLAIPESWRSLGSTPIWATHLDLSNHNNAASEAPSTSAPFLVPSDSLARLPAFDLSSDKPVTHQQAASIGPTDAQLTCAALLQRLASEIIDAVRQFETESAR
;
A
#
# COMPACT_ATOMS: atom_id res chain seq x y z
N MET A 1 17.57 -15.33 -20.11
CA MET A 1 16.35 -15.24 -20.93
C MET A 1 15.20 -15.81 -20.12
N CYS A 2 14.31 -14.96 -19.59
CA CYS A 2 13.05 -15.37 -18.98
C CYS A 2 11.93 -14.82 -19.87
N ASP A 3 11.12 -15.70 -20.45
CA ASP A 3 9.97 -15.34 -21.27
C ASP A 3 9.05 -14.38 -20.50
N ARG A 4 8.95 -13.16 -21.04
CA ARG A 4 7.93 -12.18 -20.70
C ARG A 4 6.66 -12.60 -21.45
N TYR A 5 5.52 -12.64 -20.75
CA TYR A 5 4.15 -12.72 -21.31
C TYR A 5 3.74 -13.97 -22.11
N SER A 6 3.77 -15.18 -21.52
CA SER A 6 2.96 -16.29 -22.07
C SER A 6 1.54 -16.25 -21.50
N VAL A 7 0.54 -16.19 -22.39
CA VAL A 7 -0.86 -16.46 -22.05
C VAL A 7 -0.89 -17.86 -21.41
N PRO A 8 -1.51 -18.02 -20.22
CA PRO A 8 -1.50 -19.31 -19.56
C PRO A 8 -2.16 -20.36 -20.46
N SER A 9 -1.52 -21.53 -20.59
CA SER A 9 -2.08 -22.63 -21.39
C SER A 9 -3.50 -22.98 -20.93
N LEU A 10 -4.33 -23.50 -21.85
CA LEU A 10 -5.66 -24.01 -21.50
C LEU A 10 -5.57 -25.03 -20.36
N GLU A 11 -4.57 -25.92 -20.42
CA GLU A 11 -4.26 -26.88 -19.35
C GLU A 11 -4.07 -26.18 -18.00
N ASP A 12 -3.22 -25.14 -17.91
CA ASP A 12 -2.96 -24.43 -16.66
C ASP A 12 -4.20 -23.66 -16.15
N THR A 13 -5.05 -23.22 -17.06
CA THR A 13 -6.32 -22.54 -16.73
C THR A 13 -7.32 -23.54 -16.17
N CYS A 14 -7.49 -24.71 -16.80
CA CYS A 14 -8.32 -25.81 -16.31
C CYS A 14 -7.83 -26.33 -14.95
N VAL A 15 -6.53 -26.60 -14.79
CA VAL A 15 -5.95 -27.02 -13.50
C VAL A 15 -6.24 -26.00 -12.41
N ARG A 16 -6.07 -24.70 -12.70
CA ARG A 16 -6.38 -23.63 -11.74
C ARG A 16 -7.84 -23.61 -11.35
N TRP A 17 -8.74 -23.78 -12.30
CA TRP A 17 -10.18 -23.80 -12.06
C TRP A 17 -10.58 -25.03 -11.23
N ILE A 18 -10.16 -26.23 -11.63
CA ILE A 18 -10.43 -27.49 -10.91
C ILE A 18 -9.93 -27.38 -9.46
N SER A 19 -8.71 -26.87 -9.26
CA SER A 19 -8.13 -26.74 -7.91
C SER A 19 -8.83 -25.69 -7.05
N LYS A 20 -9.54 -24.72 -7.65
CA LYS A 20 -10.38 -23.73 -6.94
C LYS A 20 -11.76 -24.28 -6.62
N ASN A 21 -12.30 -25.11 -7.50
CA ASN A 21 -13.69 -25.57 -7.47
C ASN A 21 -13.78 -27.10 -7.31
N LEU A 22 -12.86 -27.68 -6.52
CA LEU A 22 -12.69 -29.14 -6.45
C LEU A 22 -14.00 -29.85 -6.06
N HIS A 23 -14.74 -29.31 -5.08
CA HIS A 23 -16.02 -29.87 -4.61
C HIS A 23 -17.12 -29.89 -5.68
N SER A 24 -17.03 -29.07 -6.72
CA SER A 24 -17.99 -29.07 -7.83
C SER A 24 -17.81 -30.28 -8.76
N VAL A 25 -16.60 -30.85 -8.81
CA VAL A 25 -16.20 -31.91 -9.75
C VAL A 25 -15.91 -33.26 -9.08
N ILE A 26 -16.23 -33.41 -7.79
CA ILE A 26 -16.08 -34.67 -7.05
C ILE A 26 -17.35 -35.01 -6.27
N THR A 27 -17.55 -36.30 -5.97
CA THR A 27 -18.60 -36.79 -5.06
C THR A 27 -17.96 -37.62 -3.95
N LYS A 28 -18.55 -37.59 -2.75
CA LYS A 28 -18.21 -38.50 -1.67
C LYS A 28 -18.83 -39.88 -1.92
N CYS A 29 -18.04 -40.94 -1.84
CA CYS A 29 -18.55 -42.30 -1.97
C CYS A 29 -19.39 -42.66 -0.74
N SER A 30 -20.64 -43.11 -0.96
CA SER A 30 -21.59 -43.47 0.10
C SER A 30 -21.29 -44.83 0.73
N ASP A 31 -20.61 -45.73 0.01
CA ASP A 31 -20.58 -47.15 0.34
C ASP A 31 -19.23 -47.61 0.94
N CYS A 32 -18.36 -46.66 1.30
CA CYS A 32 -17.04 -46.96 1.83
C CYS A 32 -16.98 -46.82 3.35
N VAL A 33 -16.37 -47.80 4.03
CA VAL A 33 -16.09 -47.78 5.48
C VAL A 33 -15.21 -46.57 5.87
N GLU A 34 -14.29 -46.19 4.98
CA GLU A 34 -13.50 -44.96 5.10
C GLU A 34 -13.99 -43.92 4.08
N PRO A 35 -14.07 -42.62 4.45
CA PRO A 35 -14.51 -41.58 3.52
C PRO A 35 -13.55 -41.48 2.32
N LYS A 36 -14.09 -41.62 1.11
CA LYS A 36 -13.35 -41.51 -0.15
C LYS A 36 -14.07 -40.61 -1.13
N TYR A 37 -13.31 -39.80 -1.87
CA TYR A 37 -13.85 -39.01 -2.97
C TYR A 37 -13.58 -39.67 -4.33
N VAL A 38 -14.50 -39.45 -5.26
CA VAL A 38 -14.42 -39.90 -6.66
C VAL A 38 -14.71 -38.74 -7.61
N TRP A 39 -14.13 -38.78 -8.81
CA TRP A 39 -14.40 -37.76 -9.84
C TRP A 39 -15.81 -37.86 -10.39
N ARG A 40 -16.42 -36.70 -10.69
CA ARG A 40 -17.63 -36.58 -11.51
C ARG A 40 -17.23 -36.42 -12.97
N PHE A 41 -16.87 -37.53 -13.61
CA PHE A 41 -16.60 -37.48 -15.04
C PHE A 41 -17.89 -37.49 -15.86
N PRO A 42 -17.90 -36.85 -17.03
CA PRO A 42 -19.03 -36.92 -17.95
C PRO A 42 -19.29 -38.35 -18.46
N TRP A 43 -18.26 -39.19 -18.50
CA TRP A 43 -18.33 -40.58 -18.99
C TRP A 43 -17.59 -41.55 -18.06
N PRO A 44 -18.03 -42.83 -17.98
CA PRO A 44 -17.45 -43.82 -17.07
C PRO A 44 -15.96 -44.13 -17.29
N ASP A 45 -15.49 -44.12 -18.54
CA ASP A 45 -14.11 -44.49 -18.92
C ASP A 45 -13.16 -43.28 -19.03
N CYS A 46 -13.62 -42.10 -18.61
CA CYS A 46 -12.81 -40.90 -18.67
C CYS A 46 -11.66 -40.97 -17.65
N ARG A 47 -10.45 -40.67 -18.12
CA ARG A 47 -9.23 -40.62 -17.30
C ARG A 47 -8.47 -39.32 -17.54
N ILE A 48 -7.82 -38.83 -16.50
CA ILE A 48 -6.92 -37.67 -16.60
C ILE A 48 -5.50 -38.18 -16.84
N ILE A 49 -4.96 -37.87 -18.01
CA ILE A 49 -3.58 -38.21 -18.38
C ILE A 49 -2.55 -37.55 -17.42
N ALA A 50 -1.34 -38.09 -17.39
CA ALA A 50 -0.37 -37.85 -16.32
C ALA A 50 -0.04 -36.37 -16.06
N ARG A 51 0.25 -35.59 -17.09
CA ARG A 51 0.71 -34.20 -16.93
C ARG A 51 -0.34 -33.29 -16.23
N PRO A 52 -1.61 -33.22 -16.68
CA PRO A 52 -2.66 -32.54 -15.94
C PRO A 52 -2.92 -33.12 -14.54
N ALA A 53 -2.94 -34.46 -14.37
CA ALA A 53 -3.19 -35.09 -13.07
C ALA A 53 -2.15 -34.70 -12.03
N GLU A 54 -0.87 -34.74 -12.40
CA GLU A 54 0.26 -34.33 -11.55
C GLU A 54 0.21 -32.84 -11.20
N LYS A 55 -0.20 -31.98 -12.16
CA LYS A 55 -0.40 -30.54 -11.92
C LYS A 55 -1.54 -30.29 -10.93
N ILE A 56 -2.65 -31.02 -11.03
CA ILE A 56 -3.77 -30.94 -10.07
C ILE A 56 -3.28 -31.40 -8.69
N LEU A 57 -2.64 -32.57 -8.60
CA LEU A 57 -2.08 -33.11 -7.35
C LEU A 57 -1.18 -32.08 -6.65
N LEU A 58 -0.21 -31.52 -7.38
CA LEU A 58 0.71 -30.51 -6.87
C LEU A 58 -0.02 -29.24 -6.41
N LYS A 59 -1.06 -28.81 -7.13
CA LYS A 59 -1.83 -27.62 -6.76
C LYS A 59 -2.66 -27.84 -5.50
N LEU A 60 -3.21 -29.04 -5.31
CA LEU A 60 -3.90 -29.42 -4.08
C LEU A 60 -2.95 -29.51 -2.88
N CYS A 61 -1.74 -30.06 -3.06
CA CYS A 61 -0.67 -30.02 -2.06
C CYS A 61 -0.35 -28.56 -1.64
N LYS A 62 -0.11 -27.68 -2.63
CA LYS A 62 0.20 -26.25 -2.37
C LYS A 62 -0.92 -25.49 -1.65
N ARG A 63 -2.17 -25.94 -1.79
CA ARG A 63 -3.34 -25.36 -1.14
C ARG A 63 -3.64 -25.98 0.23
N GLN A 64 -2.89 -27.01 0.65
CA GLN A 64 -3.13 -27.75 1.89
C GLN A 64 -4.53 -28.40 1.95
N ILE A 65 -5.09 -28.76 0.79
CA ILE A 65 -6.41 -29.40 0.67
C ILE A 65 -6.27 -30.93 0.76
N LEU A 66 -5.19 -31.48 0.21
CA LEU A 66 -5.03 -32.92 0.03
C LEU A 66 -4.89 -33.64 1.39
N ARG A 67 -5.74 -34.65 1.61
CA ARG A 67 -5.77 -35.57 2.76
C ARG A 67 -6.02 -37.00 2.26
N ASP A 68 -5.95 -38.00 3.15
CA ASP A 68 -6.15 -39.42 2.82
C ASP A 68 -7.41 -39.68 1.98
N GLU A 69 -8.55 -39.10 2.38
CA GLU A 69 -9.86 -39.24 1.68
C GLU A 69 -9.85 -38.77 0.22
N TYR A 70 -8.93 -37.87 -0.16
CA TYR A 70 -8.79 -37.33 -1.51
C TYR A 70 -7.81 -38.13 -2.38
N LEU A 71 -6.96 -38.99 -1.81
CA LEU A 71 -5.96 -39.70 -2.61
C LEU A 71 -6.60 -40.69 -3.58
N ASN A 72 -7.79 -41.19 -3.28
CA ASN A 72 -8.53 -42.06 -4.19
C ASN A 72 -8.81 -41.39 -5.55
N LEU A 73 -8.89 -40.06 -5.62
CA LEU A 73 -9.00 -39.29 -6.87
C LEU A 73 -7.80 -39.49 -7.80
N PHE A 74 -6.65 -39.93 -7.26
CA PHE A 74 -5.41 -40.17 -7.99
C PHE A 74 -5.08 -41.67 -8.09
N SER A 75 -6.07 -42.54 -7.93
CA SER A 75 -5.91 -43.97 -8.21
C SER A 75 -5.82 -44.26 -9.71
N SER A 76 -5.26 -45.41 -10.07
CA SER A 76 -5.10 -45.89 -11.45
C SER A 76 -6.43 -46.02 -12.21
N LYS A 77 -7.56 -46.01 -11.50
CA LYS A 77 -8.90 -45.93 -12.08
C LYS A 77 -9.17 -44.61 -12.79
N TYR A 78 -8.69 -43.49 -12.24
CA TYR A 78 -9.10 -42.15 -12.68
C TYR A 78 -7.99 -41.37 -13.37
N VAL A 79 -6.72 -41.67 -13.08
CA VAL A 79 -5.59 -40.90 -13.57
C VAL A 79 -4.44 -41.78 -14.01
N ASP A 80 -3.57 -41.21 -14.83
CA ASP A 80 -2.21 -41.72 -15.02
C ASP A 80 -1.25 -40.92 -14.13
N LEU A 81 -0.17 -41.56 -13.66
CA LEU A 81 0.91 -40.90 -12.92
C LEU A 81 2.25 -41.46 -13.38
N ILE A 82 3.21 -40.56 -13.63
CA ILE A 82 4.58 -40.90 -14.04
C ILE A 82 5.59 -40.27 -13.07
N SER A 83 5.35 -39.02 -12.66
CA SER A 83 6.23 -38.20 -11.83
C SER A 83 5.46 -37.46 -10.70
N PRO A 84 4.70 -38.17 -9.84
CA PRO A 84 3.90 -37.52 -8.80
C PRO A 84 4.76 -36.74 -7.78
N VAL A 85 4.20 -35.61 -7.32
CA VAL A 85 4.78 -34.74 -6.30
C VAL A 85 3.83 -34.56 -5.12
N LEU A 86 4.23 -35.14 -3.99
CA LEU A 86 3.57 -35.04 -2.70
C LEU A 86 4.47 -34.24 -1.75
N ARG A 87 3.96 -33.10 -1.27
CA ARG A 87 4.75 -32.20 -0.43
C ARG A 87 3.87 -31.56 0.63
N ASP A 88 4.38 -31.54 1.86
CA ASP A 88 3.77 -30.84 2.99
C ASP A 88 2.29 -31.23 3.20
N VAL A 89 1.97 -32.53 3.08
CA VAL A 89 0.58 -33.04 3.21
C VAL A 89 0.46 -34.09 4.32
N PRO A 90 -0.65 -34.11 5.07
CA PRO A 90 -0.90 -35.08 6.12
C PRO A 90 -1.52 -36.35 5.53
N VAL A 91 -0.70 -37.17 4.88
CA VAL A 91 -1.15 -38.45 4.31
C VAL A 91 -0.47 -39.64 4.99
N THR A 92 -1.20 -40.75 5.13
CA THR A 92 -0.68 -41.99 5.74
C THR A 92 -0.11 -42.95 4.69
N SER A 93 0.70 -43.93 5.13
CA SER A 93 1.18 -45.00 4.26
C SER A 93 0.03 -45.84 3.70
N SER A 94 -1.10 -45.93 4.40
CA SER A 94 -2.27 -46.69 3.91
C SER A 94 -2.87 -46.03 2.66
N ALA A 95 -3.06 -44.71 2.69
CA ALA A 95 -3.59 -43.95 1.57
C ALA A 95 -2.64 -43.92 0.36
N LEU A 96 -1.32 -43.92 0.60
CA LEU A 96 -0.32 -43.95 -0.46
C LEU A 96 -0.22 -45.27 -1.22
N ARG A 97 -0.90 -46.33 -0.77
CA ARG A 97 -0.94 -47.62 -1.50
C ARG A 97 -1.56 -47.51 -2.89
N ILE A 98 -2.29 -46.43 -3.20
CA ILE A 98 -2.71 -46.14 -4.57
C ILE A 98 -1.53 -46.08 -5.56
N LEU A 99 -0.32 -45.75 -5.09
CA LEU A 99 0.89 -45.68 -5.91
C LEU A 99 1.37 -47.07 -6.38
N ARG A 100 0.87 -48.16 -5.75
CA ARG A 100 1.28 -49.52 -6.06
C ARG A 100 0.93 -49.94 -7.49
N ASP A 101 -0.17 -49.39 -8.02
CA ASP A 101 -0.72 -49.75 -9.32
C ASP A 101 -0.08 -48.97 -10.48
N PHE A 102 0.88 -48.09 -10.20
CA PHE A 102 1.56 -47.28 -11.20
C PHE A 102 2.96 -47.79 -11.51
N LYS A 103 3.44 -47.47 -12.72
CA LYS A 103 4.84 -47.61 -13.13
C LYS A 103 5.51 -46.24 -13.12
N LEU A 104 5.92 -45.79 -11.93
CA LEU A 104 6.48 -44.46 -11.73
C LEU A 104 7.90 -44.36 -12.29
N TYR A 105 8.23 -43.19 -12.84
CA TYR A 105 9.58 -42.85 -13.31
C TYR A 105 10.29 -41.91 -12.33
N ASN A 106 9.56 -40.95 -11.76
CA ASN A 106 10.06 -40.08 -10.69
C ASN A 106 9.08 -40.08 -9.51
N LEU A 107 9.59 -39.89 -8.29
CA LEU A 107 8.75 -39.70 -7.11
C LEU A 107 9.34 -38.60 -6.23
N THR A 108 8.54 -37.57 -5.95
CA THR A 108 8.87 -36.57 -4.92
C THR A 108 7.88 -36.70 -3.77
N ALA A 109 8.38 -37.04 -2.59
CA ALA A 109 7.62 -37.24 -1.37
C ALA A 109 8.36 -36.52 -0.23
N THR A 110 8.10 -35.22 -0.05
CA THR A 110 8.87 -34.36 0.84
C THR A 110 8.04 -33.88 2.03
N ASN A 111 8.61 -33.92 3.23
CA ASN A 111 7.96 -33.48 4.47
C ASN A 111 6.61 -34.20 4.76
N LEU A 112 6.56 -35.51 4.55
CA LEU A 112 5.40 -36.35 4.90
C LEU A 112 5.55 -36.84 6.35
N LYS A 113 4.92 -36.14 7.29
CA LYS A 113 5.14 -36.37 8.74
C LYS A 113 4.73 -37.76 9.22
N GLN A 114 3.74 -38.38 8.57
CA GLN A 114 3.17 -39.68 8.97
C GLN A 114 3.75 -40.86 8.19
N VAL A 115 4.71 -40.63 7.29
CA VAL A 115 5.28 -41.65 6.41
C VAL A 115 6.80 -41.58 6.47
N ASN A 116 7.42 -42.65 6.94
CA ASN A 116 8.86 -42.82 6.87
C ASN A 116 9.30 -43.34 5.47
N LEU A 117 10.60 -43.31 5.19
CA LEU A 117 11.15 -43.77 3.91
C LEU A 117 10.77 -45.21 3.54
N ASN A 118 10.79 -46.13 4.51
CA ASN A 118 10.49 -47.55 4.28
C ASN A 118 9.01 -47.76 3.95
N GLY A 119 8.13 -47.11 4.70
CA GLY A 119 6.69 -47.11 4.47
C GLY A 119 6.36 -46.55 3.09
N LEU A 120 7.04 -45.47 2.67
CA LEU A 120 6.87 -44.93 1.31
C LEU A 120 7.27 -45.94 0.24
N ILE A 121 8.47 -46.53 0.32
CA ILE A 121 8.95 -47.51 -0.65
C ILE A 121 8.07 -48.77 -0.62
N GLY A 122 7.58 -49.16 0.54
CA GLY A 122 6.62 -50.25 0.72
C GLY A 122 5.26 -50.02 0.06
N CYS A 123 4.90 -48.76 -0.25
CA CYS A 123 3.68 -48.44 -0.99
C CYS A 123 3.86 -48.58 -2.52
N LEU A 124 5.08 -48.78 -3.01
CA LEU A 124 5.37 -48.93 -4.43
C LEU A 124 5.24 -50.39 -4.87
N GLY A 125 4.65 -50.60 -6.05
CA GLY A 125 4.61 -51.91 -6.70
C GLY A 125 5.94 -52.26 -7.38
N GLU A 126 6.11 -53.52 -7.77
CA GLU A 126 7.34 -54.00 -8.42
C GLU A 126 7.64 -53.26 -9.73
N ALA A 127 6.62 -52.93 -10.53
CA ALA A 127 6.79 -52.14 -11.75
C ALA A 127 7.42 -50.77 -11.47
N SER A 128 7.02 -50.11 -10.38
CA SER A 128 7.66 -48.87 -9.94
C SER A 128 9.05 -49.11 -9.36
N ALA A 129 9.24 -50.15 -8.53
CA ALA A 129 10.53 -50.46 -7.94
C ALA A 129 11.63 -50.69 -9.00
N GLU A 130 11.26 -51.35 -10.10
CA GLU A 130 12.17 -51.56 -11.23
C GLU A 130 12.30 -50.33 -12.13
N ASN A 131 11.31 -49.46 -12.26
CA ASN A 131 11.32 -48.36 -13.23
C ASN A 131 11.79 -47.01 -12.66
N LEU A 132 11.76 -46.83 -11.33
CA LEU A 132 12.01 -45.54 -10.71
C LEU A 132 13.46 -45.09 -10.92
N VAL A 133 13.62 -43.92 -11.56
CA VAL A 133 14.92 -43.30 -11.86
C VAL A 133 15.26 -42.20 -10.87
N SER A 134 14.26 -41.47 -10.35
CA SER A 134 14.46 -40.37 -9.41
C SER A 134 13.60 -40.50 -8.17
N LEU A 135 14.22 -40.36 -7.01
CA LEU A 135 13.56 -40.35 -5.71
C LEU A 135 14.00 -39.13 -4.91
N ASN A 136 13.04 -38.28 -4.55
CA ASN A 136 13.24 -37.15 -3.66
C ASN A 136 12.42 -37.34 -2.37
N VAL A 137 13.13 -37.61 -1.29
CA VAL A 137 12.60 -37.84 0.07
C VAL A 137 13.20 -36.84 1.04
N SER A 138 13.52 -35.64 0.56
CA SER A 138 14.03 -34.57 1.41
C SER A 138 13.07 -34.26 2.57
N ASN A 139 13.65 -34.05 3.75
CA ASN A 139 12.90 -33.85 5.01
C ASN A 139 11.95 -35.01 5.38
N ALA A 140 12.17 -36.22 4.86
CA ALA A 140 11.43 -37.42 5.27
C ALA A 140 11.96 -37.97 6.60
N ASN A 141 11.09 -38.68 7.34
CA ASN A 141 11.51 -39.38 8.54
C ASN A 141 12.26 -40.67 8.16
N ILE A 142 13.42 -40.90 8.79
CA ILE A 142 14.23 -42.11 8.64
C ILE A 142 14.37 -42.71 10.03
N GLU A 143 13.81 -43.90 10.23
CA GLU A 143 13.84 -44.62 11.50
C GLU A 143 15.27 -44.96 11.93
N GLU A 144 15.49 -45.06 13.24
CA GLU A 144 16.83 -45.27 13.83
C GLU A 144 17.41 -46.66 13.51
N ASN A 145 16.58 -47.64 13.19
CA ASN A 145 17.03 -48.93 12.65
C ASN A 145 17.45 -48.76 11.19
N LYS A 146 18.77 -48.57 10.99
CA LYS A 146 19.39 -48.27 9.69
C LYS A 146 19.27 -49.41 8.67
N LEU A 147 19.22 -50.67 9.12
CA LEU A 147 19.16 -51.87 8.26
C LEU A 147 17.90 -51.91 7.35
N PRO A 148 16.67 -51.74 7.87
CA PRO A 148 15.45 -51.63 7.05
C PRO A 148 15.50 -50.55 5.95
N VAL A 149 16.16 -49.42 6.22
CA VAL A 149 16.32 -48.30 5.28
C VAL A 149 17.15 -48.68 4.07
N ILE A 150 18.26 -49.37 4.34
CA ILE A 150 19.21 -49.84 3.33
C ILE A 150 18.54 -50.89 2.41
N VAL A 151 17.82 -51.85 3.00
CA VAL A 151 17.13 -52.90 2.24
C VAL A 151 16.05 -52.33 1.33
N SER A 152 15.28 -51.36 1.83
CA SER A 152 14.21 -50.72 1.06
C SER A 152 14.75 -49.96 -0.15
N LEU A 153 15.81 -49.16 0.04
CA LEU A 153 16.46 -48.44 -1.08
C LEU A 153 17.05 -49.41 -2.11
N GLY A 154 17.64 -50.53 -1.68
CA GLY A 154 18.20 -51.54 -2.57
C GLY A 154 17.20 -52.19 -3.53
N ARG A 155 15.88 -52.08 -3.27
CA ARG A 155 14.84 -52.51 -4.23
C ARG A 155 14.83 -51.67 -5.50
N LEU A 156 15.27 -50.42 -5.42
CA LEU A 156 15.19 -49.43 -6.50
C LEU A 156 16.42 -49.48 -7.43
N LYS A 157 16.66 -50.63 -8.07
CA LYS A 157 17.94 -50.92 -8.77
C LYS A 157 18.27 -49.97 -9.94
N ASN A 158 17.26 -49.31 -10.51
CA ASN A 158 17.41 -48.35 -11.61
C ASN A 158 17.51 -46.89 -11.16
N LEU A 159 17.58 -46.64 -9.86
CA LEU A 159 17.65 -45.30 -9.32
C LEU A 159 18.98 -44.62 -9.73
N GLN A 160 18.85 -43.46 -10.38
CA GLN A 160 19.98 -42.63 -10.81
C GLN A 160 20.06 -41.32 -10.03
N VAL A 161 18.94 -40.82 -9.51
CA VAL A 161 18.87 -39.57 -8.76
C VAL A 161 18.27 -39.83 -7.39
N LEU A 162 19.02 -39.50 -6.34
CA LEU A 162 18.58 -39.63 -4.96
C LEU A 162 18.76 -38.31 -4.21
N ASN A 163 17.68 -37.82 -3.59
CA ASN A 163 17.72 -36.68 -2.69
C ASN A 163 17.22 -37.09 -1.30
N VAL A 164 18.16 -37.14 -0.35
CA VAL A 164 17.94 -37.45 1.06
C VAL A 164 18.26 -36.24 1.95
N SER A 165 18.30 -35.03 1.38
CA SER A 165 18.65 -33.82 2.12
C SER A 165 17.71 -33.56 3.31
N ARG A 166 18.24 -32.95 4.37
CA ARG A 166 17.49 -32.62 5.60
C ARG A 166 16.87 -33.83 6.30
N THR A 167 17.50 -35.00 6.19
CA THR A 167 17.10 -36.23 6.87
C THR A 167 18.20 -36.66 7.83
N ARG A 168 17.92 -37.67 8.67
CA ARG A 168 18.92 -38.30 9.56
C ARG A 168 19.86 -39.28 8.83
N PHE A 169 20.04 -39.15 7.52
CA PHE A 169 20.93 -40.00 6.73
C PHE A 169 22.38 -39.88 7.21
N THR A 170 23.06 -41.01 7.47
CA THR A 170 24.41 -41.06 8.04
C THR A 170 25.46 -41.57 7.04
N SER A 171 26.74 -41.46 7.39
CA SER A 171 27.85 -42.00 6.58
C SER A 171 27.74 -43.52 6.34
N GLU A 172 27.16 -44.26 7.31
CA GLU A 172 26.89 -45.70 7.18
C GLU A 172 25.76 -45.98 6.17
N CYS A 173 24.67 -45.21 6.25
CA CYS A 173 23.59 -45.29 5.26
C CYS A 173 24.13 -45.03 3.84
N LEU A 174 25.03 -44.05 3.70
CA LEU A 174 25.69 -43.73 2.43
C LEU A 174 26.52 -44.91 1.91
N GLN A 175 27.40 -45.48 2.75
CA GLN A 175 28.23 -46.62 2.38
C GLN A 175 27.43 -47.79 1.85
N ASN A 176 26.31 -48.11 2.50
CA ASN A 176 25.45 -49.22 2.09
C ASN A 176 24.60 -48.88 0.86
N THR A 177 24.12 -47.65 0.75
CA THR A 177 23.32 -47.18 -0.40
C THR A 177 24.13 -47.21 -1.68
N VAL A 178 25.40 -46.78 -1.63
CA VAL A 178 26.30 -46.80 -2.80
C VAL A 178 26.52 -48.23 -3.31
N LYS A 179 26.70 -49.20 -2.41
CA LYS A 179 26.84 -50.62 -2.78
C LYS A 179 25.58 -51.20 -3.44
N LEU A 180 24.40 -50.78 -2.99
CA LEU A 180 23.12 -51.31 -3.47
C LEU A 180 22.58 -50.57 -4.71
N LEU A 181 23.04 -49.35 -4.97
CA LEU A 181 22.58 -48.49 -6.07
C LEU A 181 23.74 -48.13 -7.01
N PRO A 182 24.28 -49.08 -7.79
CA PRO A 182 25.45 -48.85 -8.64
C PRO A 182 25.19 -47.90 -9.82
N ARG A 183 23.91 -47.64 -10.15
CA ARG A 183 23.50 -46.73 -11.24
C ARG A 183 23.32 -45.29 -10.78
N LEU A 184 23.60 -44.98 -9.51
CA LEU A 184 23.43 -43.64 -8.97
C LEU A 184 24.37 -42.64 -9.66
N ARG A 185 23.79 -41.59 -10.25
CA ARG A 185 24.48 -40.53 -10.99
C ARG A 185 24.39 -39.17 -10.33
N TYR A 186 23.37 -38.95 -9.50
CA TYR A 186 23.14 -37.68 -8.84
C TYR A 186 22.69 -37.90 -7.39
N LEU A 187 23.39 -37.26 -6.46
CA LEU A 187 23.12 -37.41 -5.04
C LEU A 187 23.07 -36.05 -4.33
N ASN A 188 21.99 -35.84 -3.57
CA ASN A 188 21.86 -34.71 -2.67
C ASN A 188 21.79 -35.18 -1.20
N ILE A 189 22.84 -34.85 -0.46
CA ILE A 189 23.01 -35.13 0.97
C ILE A 189 23.07 -33.85 1.82
N SER A 190 22.53 -32.74 1.30
CA SER A 190 22.57 -31.46 2.01
C SER A 190 21.92 -31.55 3.40
N ARG A 191 22.55 -30.95 4.41
CA ARG A 191 22.02 -30.88 5.79
C ARG A 191 21.66 -32.26 6.38
N THR A 192 22.50 -33.25 6.14
CA THR A 192 22.44 -34.56 6.82
C THR A 192 23.59 -34.70 7.82
N ASN A 193 23.62 -35.80 8.56
CA ASN A 193 24.64 -36.10 9.57
C ASN A 193 25.82 -36.90 8.98
N ILE A 194 26.14 -36.69 7.70
CA ILE A 194 27.26 -37.36 7.04
C ILE A 194 28.54 -36.57 7.30
N ASN A 195 29.55 -37.25 7.84
CA ASN A 195 30.88 -36.70 8.09
C ASN A 195 31.97 -37.34 7.22
N ASN A 196 31.64 -38.41 6.49
CA ASN A 196 32.58 -39.13 5.64
C ASN A 196 31.88 -39.55 4.34
N ILE A 197 32.44 -39.12 3.22
CA ILE A 197 31.92 -39.41 1.87
C ILE A 197 32.81 -40.36 1.07
N THR A 198 33.87 -40.95 1.65
CA THR A 198 34.82 -41.83 0.94
C THR A 198 34.13 -43.02 0.26
N ALA A 199 32.97 -43.45 0.75
CA ALA A 199 32.09 -44.43 0.10
C ALA A 199 31.77 -44.09 -1.37
N LEU A 200 31.72 -42.81 -1.73
CA LEU A 200 31.39 -42.35 -3.09
C LEU A 200 32.46 -42.72 -4.12
N LEU A 201 33.66 -43.13 -3.70
CA LEU A 201 34.72 -43.57 -4.61
C LEU A 201 34.33 -44.82 -5.41
N ASP A 202 33.38 -45.63 -4.90
CA ASP A 202 32.80 -46.75 -5.65
C ASP A 202 32.01 -46.28 -6.89
N LEU A 203 31.59 -44.99 -6.92
CA LEU A 203 30.89 -44.34 -8.02
C LEU A 203 31.75 -43.31 -8.77
N ARG A 204 33.08 -43.34 -8.61
CA ARG A 204 33.99 -42.32 -9.15
C ARG A 204 33.86 -42.08 -10.66
N GLU A 205 33.52 -43.12 -11.42
CA GLU A 205 33.38 -43.07 -12.88
C GLU A 205 31.95 -42.76 -13.35
N THR A 206 30.95 -42.74 -12.44
CA THR A 206 29.52 -42.62 -12.78
C THR A 206 28.80 -41.46 -12.12
N LEU A 207 29.26 -40.99 -10.95
CA LEU A 207 28.62 -39.90 -10.22
C LEU A 207 28.88 -38.57 -10.94
N THR A 208 27.81 -38.00 -11.50
CA THR A 208 27.84 -36.74 -12.25
C THR A 208 27.41 -35.53 -11.43
N GLY A 209 26.68 -35.71 -10.34
CA GLY A 209 26.24 -34.60 -9.50
C GLY A 209 26.24 -34.92 -8.01
N LEU A 210 26.80 -34.01 -7.22
CA LEU A 210 26.90 -34.12 -5.77
C LEU A 210 26.56 -32.78 -5.10
N ILE A 211 25.49 -32.76 -4.31
CA ILE A 211 25.11 -31.60 -3.50
C ILE A 211 25.26 -31.91 -2.02
N MET A 212 26.09 -31.13 -1.34
CA MET A 212 26.46 -31.25 0.08
C MET A 212 26.25 -29.93 0.84
N HIS A 213 25.23 -29.15 0.47
CA HIS A 213 24.99 -27.85 1.08
C HIS A 213 24.78 -27.96 2.59
N ARG A 214 25.56 -27.21 3.38
CA ARG A 214 25.56 -27.23 4.85
C ARG A 214 25.65 -28.63 5.44
N LEU A 215 26.60 -29.43 4.96
CA LEU A 215 26.99 -30.68 5.60
C LEU A 215 27.72 -30.36 6.92
N THR A 216 27.41 -31.07 8.00
CA THR A 216 28.05 -30.86 9.32
C THR A 216 29.40 -31.57 9.34
N LEU A 217 30.46 -30.84 9.01
CA LEU A 217 31.84 -31.34 8.95
C LEU A 217 32.71 -30.64 9.99
N ASP A 218 33.61 -31.37 10.64
CA ASP A 218 34.72 -30.78 11.40
C ASP A 218 35.88 -30.40 10.47
N SER A 219 36.86 -29.62 10.95
CA SER A 219 37.96 -29.12 10.10
C SER A 219 38.76 -30.23 9.42
N LYS A 220 39.04 -31.36 10.12
CA LYS A 220 39.75 -32.51 9.54
C LYS A 220 38.94 -33.20 8.44
N SER A 221 37.61 -33.21 8.57
CA SER A 221 36.71 -33.81 7.59
C SER A 221 36.60 -32.99 6.31
N HIS A 222 36.80 -31.66 6.34
CA HIS A 222 36.75 -30.84 5.13
C HIS A 222 37.85 -31.20 4.12
N GLU A 223 39.08 -31.40 4.60
CA GLU A 223 40.19 -31.82 3.73
C GLU A 223 39.93 -33.21 3.14
N LYS A 224 39.48 -34.17 3.96
CA LYS A 224 39.13 -35.51 3.49
C LYS A 224 38.00 -35.51 2.46
N VAL A 225 37.00 -34.64 2.65
CA VAL A 225 35.90 -34.44 1.69
C VAL A 225 36.46 -33.89 0.38
N LEU A 226 37.30 -32.85 0.41
CA LEU A 226 37.91 -32.28 -0.80
C LEU A 226 38.76 -33.32 -1.53
N LEU A 227 39.62 -34.06 -0.82
CA LEU A 227 40.43 -35.14 -1.39
C LEU A 227 39.55 -36.21 -2.05
N THR A 228 38.44 -36.61 -1.41
CA THR A 228 37.51 -37.58 -2.00
C THR A 228 36.85 -37.03 -3.27
N VAL A 229 36.42 -35.76 -3.25
CA VAL A 229 35.78 -35.10 -4.40
C VAL A 229 36.71 -35.07 -5.61
N LEU A 230 38.00 -34.78 -5.41
CA LEU A 230 39.00 -34.72 -6.50
C LEU A 230 39.16 -36.04 -7.25
N GLU A 231 38.81 -37.17 -6.64
CA GLU A 231 38.87 -38.50 -7.26
C GLU A 231 37.59 -38.86 -8.04
N LEU A 232 36.52 -38.05 -7.98
CA LEU A 232 35.25 -38.26 -8.68
C LEU A 232 35.32 -37.73 -10.12
N LYS A 233 35.87 -38.53 -11.04
CA LYS A 233 36.24 -38.12 -12.41
C LYS A 233 35.06 -37.74 -13.31
N ALA A 234 33.89 -38.33 -13.08
CA ALA A 234 32.69 -38.07 -13.88
C ALA A 234 31.90 -36.82 -13.43
N LEU A 235 32.34 -36.13 -12.38
CA LEU A 235 31.59 -35.08 -11.72
C LEU A 235 31.41 -33.85 -12.62
N ARG A 236 30.16 -33.40 -12.76
CA ARG A 236 29.72 -32.24 -13.55
C ARG A 236 29.14 -31.13 -12.68
N VAL A 237 28.46 -31.51 -11.61
CA VAL A 237 27.81 -30.59 -10.66
C VAL A 237 28.31 -30.88 -9.26
N LEU A 238 28.91 -29.88 -8.63
CA LEU A 238 29.37 -29.94 -7.26
C LEU A 238 28.81 -28.74 -6.48
N ASP A 239 28.16 -29.00 -5.36
CA ASP A 239 27.74 -27.97 -4.41
C ASP A 239 28.27 -28.31 -3.02
N VAL A 240 29.18 -27.49 -2.53
CA VAL A 240 29.81 -27.55 -1.19
C VAL A 240 29.48 -26.31 -0.37
N SER A 241 28.45 -25.57 -0.78
CA SER A 241 28.09 -24.30 -0.17
C SER A 241 27.67 -24.45 1.30
N SER A 242 28.12 -23.55 2.17
CA SER A 242 27.75 -23.55 3.59
C SER A 242 27.75 -22.14 4.18
N ALA A 243 27.55 -22.03 5.50
CA ALA A 243 27.74 -20.75 6.19
C ALA A 243 29.23 -20.34 6.14
N PRO A 244 29.55 -19.06 5.91
CA PRO A 244 30.92 -18.59 5.88
C PRO A 244 31.56 -18.77 7.27
N ASP A 245 32.85 -19.08 7.25
CA ASP A 245 33.67 -19.28 8.44
C ASP A 245 35.01 -18.57 8.21
N GLN A 246 35.26 -17.51 8.97
CA GLN A 246 36.43 -16.64 8.77
C GLN A 246 37.71 -17.23 9.40
N ASP A 247 37.57 -18.17 10.34
CA ASP A 247 38.68 -18.67 11.15
C ASP A 247 39.31 -19.95 10.55
N LYS A 248 38.80 -20.43 9.41
CA LYS A 248 39.30 -21.65 8.76
C LYS A 248 40.55 -21.38 7.91
N PRO A 249 41.66 -22.11 8.15
CA PRO A 249 42.84 -22.03 7.30
C PRO A 249 42.55 -22.58 5.90
N ARG A 250 43.29 -22.07 4.90
CA ARG A 250 43.30 -22.63 3.54
C ARG A 250 43.74 -24.09 3.56
N LEU A 251 42.96 -24.96 2.93
CA LEU A 251 43.29 -26.38 2.85
C LEU A 251 44.43 -26.63 1.84
N PRO A 252 45.41 -27.50 2.14
CA PRO A 252 46.48 -27.87 1.21
C PRO A 252 45.96 -28.43 -0.12
N ALA A 253 44.87 -29.20 -0.09
CA ALA A 253 44.27 -29.80 -1.28
C ALA A 253 43.65 -28.77 -2.27
N VAL A 254 43.56 -27.48 -1.93
CA VAL A 254 43.08 -26.43 -2.84
C VAL A 254 44.00 -26.28 -4.05
N ASP A 255 45.31 -26.48 -3.89
CA ASP A 255 46.25 -26.42 -5.02
C ASP A 255 45.95 -27.50 -6.06
N ARG A 256 45.55 -28.70 -5.61
CA ARG A 256 45.09 -29.78 -6.50
C ARG A 256 43.74 -29.46 -7.16
N LEU A 257 42.83 -28.81 -6.44
CA LEU A 257 41.54 -28.39 -7.00
C LEU A 257 41.71 -27.37 -8.13
N CYS A 258 42.70 -26.48 -8.02
CA CYS A 258 42.95 -25.44 -9.02
C CYS A 258 43.90 -25.91 -10.14
N ALA A 259 44.49 -27.09 -10.05
CA ALA A 259 45.45 -27.60 -11.02
C ALA A 259 44.80 -27.98 -12.36
N PRO A 260 45.53 -27.88 -13.49
CA PRO A 260 45.05 -28.36 -14.78
C PRO A 260 44.64 -29.84 -14.73
N GLY A 261 43.48 -30.17 -15.30
CA GLY A 261 42.97 -31.55 -15.37
C GLY A 261 42.25 -32.05 -14.13
N ALA A 262 42.19 -31.28 -13.04
CA ALA A 262 41.28 -31.56 -11.94
C ALA A 262 39.83 -31.50 -12.43
N LEU A 263 38.98 -32.44 -11.99
CA LEU A 263 37.54 -32.49 -12.29
C LEU A 263 37.17 -32.11 -13.75
N PRO A 264 37.65 -32.87 -14.77
CA PRO A 264 37.70 -32.44 -16.18
C PRO A 264 36.32 -32.28 -16.87
N HIS A 265 35.25 -32.66 -16.18
CA HIS A 265 33.87 -32.58 -16.65
C HIS A 265 33.02 -31.58 -15.86
N LEU A 266 33.61 -30.86 -14.92
CA LEU A 266 32.89 -29.93 -14.07
C LEU A 266 32.34 -28.75 -14.89
N THR A 267 31.04 -28.52 -14.75
CA THR A 267 30.30 -27.42 -15.39
C THR A 267 29.70 -26.48 -14.34
N HIS A 268 29.41 -26.99 -13.15
CA HIS A 268 28.76 -26.24 -12.08
C HIS A 268 29.50 -26.46 -10.76
N PHE A 269 29.99 -25.38 -10.16
CA PHE A 269 30.65 -25.41 -8.86
C PHE A 269 30.08 -24.38 -7.90
N ASP A 270 29.28 -24.80 -6.92
CA ASP A 270 28.77 -23.91 -5.88
C ASP A 270 29.62 -24.02 -4.62
N ILE A 271 30.36 -22.96 -4.30
CA ILE A 271 31.20 -22.85 -3.10
C ILE A 271 30.83 -21.60 -2.29
N CYS A 272 29.55 -21.16 -2.34
CA CYS A 272 29.10 -20.03 -1.53
C CYS A 272 29.43 -20.26 -0.04
N GLY A 273 29.97 -19.24 0.63
CA GLY A 273 30.53 -19.36 1.98
C GLY A 273 31.96 -19.92 2.04
N ASN A 274 32.61 -20.17 0.90
CA ASN A 274 34.03 -20.50 0.74
C ASN A 274 34.60 -21.54 1.73
N GLN A 275 34.01 -22.74 1.78
CA GLN A 275 34.35 -23.74 2.80
C GLN A 275 35.76 -24.32 2.74
N PHE A 276 36.47 -24.13 1.64
CA PHE A 276 37.86 -24.57 1.47
C PHE A 276 38.86 -23.41 1.62
N SER A 277 38.38 -22.22 1.98
CA SER A 277 39.17 -21.00 2.17
C SER A 277 40.05 -20.68 0.94
N LEU A 278 39.45 -20.71 -0.25
CA LEU A 278 40.07 -20.25 -1.49
C LEU A 278 40.40 -18.76 -1.38
N ARG A 279 41.51 -18.34 -1.96
CA ARG A 279 41.86 -16.94 -2.21
C ARG A 279 41.35 -16.51 -3.58
N LEU A 280 41.25 -15.20 -3.84
CA LEU A 280 40.92 -14.68 -5.17
C LEU A 280 41.83 -15.25 -6.29
N SER A 281 43.13 -15.44 -6.03
CA SER A 281 44.07 -16.05 -6.97
C SER A 281 43.74 -17.52 -7.29
N ASP A 282 43.23 -18.25 -6.29
CA ASP A 282 42.81 -19.65 -6.46
C ASP A 282 41.57 -19.71 -7.35
N VAL A 283 40.59 -18.82 -7.12
CA VAL A 283 39.38 -18.71 -7.97
C VAL A 283 39.75 -18.39 -9.42
N LYS A 284 40.67 -17.45 -9.63
CA LYS A 284 41.15 -17.10 -10.97
C LYS A 284 41.80 -18.31 -11.66
N SER A 285 42.72 -18.98 -10.97
CA SER A 285 43.41 -20.17 -11.48
C SER A 285 42.44 -21.31 -11.77
N PHE A 286 41.45 -21.50 -10.91
CA PHE A 286 40.38 -22.48 -11.09
C PHE A 286 39.59 -22.22 -12.38
N ILE A 287 39.10 -20.99 -12.59
CA ILE A 287 38.33 -20.65 -13.80
C ILE A 287 39.18 -20.86 -15.06
N GLU A 288 40.44 -20.44 -15.05
CA GLU A 288 41.36 -20.59 -16.18
C GLU A 288 41.63 -22.06 -16.55
N ASN A 289 41.68 -22.94 -15.54
CA ASN A 289 41.93 -24.38 -15.72
C ASN A 289 40.67 -25.22 -15.96
N HIS A 290 39.46 -24.63 -15.91
CA HIS A 290 38.18 -25.33 -16.10
C HIS A 290 37.34 -24.70 -17.24
N PRO A 291 37.71 -24.92 -18.52
CA PRO A 291 37.08 -24.24 -19.65
C PRO A 291 35.61 -24.64 -19.93
N LYS A 292 35.12 -25.72 -19.31
CA LYS A 292 33.72 -26.18 -19.42
C LYS A 292 32.81 -25.59 -18.34
N LEU A 293 33.35 -24.73 -17.46
CA LEU A 293 32.59 -24.15 -16.36
C LEU A 293 31.52 -23.20 -16.88
N GLU A 294 30.27 -23.44 -16.50
CA GLU A 294 29.09 -22.63 -16.85
C GLU A 294 28.58 -21.85 -15.63
N PHE A 295 28.89 -22.30 -14.41
CA PHE A 295 28.41 -21.71 -13.18
C PHE A 295 29.43 -21.82 -12.04
N ILE A 296 29.63 -20.72 -11.32
CA ILE A 296 30.37 -20.71 -10.05
C ILE A 296 29.66 -19.89 -8.97
N GLY A 297 29.46 -20.48 -7.80
CA GLY A 297 28.84 -19.84 -6.64
C GLY A 297 29.88 -19.28 -5.68
N LEU A 298 30.01 -17.95 -5.60
CA LEU A 298 31.00 -17.26 -4.74
C LEU A 298 30.34 -16.23 -3.79
N ALA A 299 29.03 -16.34 -3.55
CA ALA A 299 28.32 -15.44 -2.64
C ALA A 299 28.60 -15.75 -1.16
N ALA A 300 28.36 -14.78 -0.28
CA ALA A 300 28.73 -14.80 1.12
C ALA A 300 30.21 -15.15 1.34
N TRP A 301 31.09 -14.47 0.58
CA TRP A 301 32.53 -14.60 0.69
C TRP A 301 32.98 -14.17 2.11
N PRO A 302 33.81 -14.97 2.82
CA PRO A 302 34.08 -14.74 4.24
C PRO A 302 34.82 -13.45 4.55
N THR A 303 35.75 -13.00 3.70
CA THR A 303 36.54 -11.80 3.99
C THR A 303 35.72 -10.53 3.73
N ARG A 304 35.97 -9.47 4.49
CA ARG A 304 35.37 -8.14 4.24
C ARG A 304 36.32 -7.20 3.49
N GLN A 305 37.34 -7.75 2.84
CA GLN A 305 38.31 -6.95 2.11
C GLN A 305 37.70 -6.54 0.77
N ASN A 306 37.44 -5.25 0.59
CA ASN A 306 36.78 -4.72 -0.61
C ASN A 306 37.44 -5.16 -1.93
N TYR A 307 38.76 -5.39 -1.95
CA TYR A 307 39.46 -5.84 -3.15
C TYR A 307 39.08 -7.26 -3.58
N GLU A 308 38.67 -8.15 -2.66
CA GLU A 308 38.24 -9.51 -3.04
C GLU A 308 36.85 -9.48 -3.69
N PHE A 309 35.92 -8.69 -3.14
CA PHE A 309 34.60 -8.48 -3.72
C PHE A 309 34.70 -7.83 -5.11
N GLU A 310 35.56 -6.82 -5.23
CA GLU A 310 35.89 -6.20 -6.52
C GLU A 310 36.50 -7.22 -7.47
N GLY A 311 37.47 -8.02 -7.01
CA GLY A 311 38.10 -9.06 -7.82
C GLY A 311 37.11 -10.08 -8.37
N ILE A 312 36.19 -10.58 -7.53
CA ILE A 312 35.12 -11.50 -7.96
C ILE A 312 34.19 -10.82 -8.97
N TYR A 313 33.84 -9.55 -8.75
CA TYR A 313 33.05 -8.78 -9.70
C TYR A 313 33.77 -8.63 -11.05
N GLN A 314 35.06 -8.28 -11.05
CA GLN A 314 35.88 -8.20 -12.26
C GLN A 314 35.99 -9.54 -13.01
N LEU A 315 36.07 -10.66 -12.28
CA LEU A 315 36.00 -11.99 -12.89
C LEU A 315 34.65 -12.23 -13.60
N SER A 316 33.54 -11.76 -13.02
CA SER A 316 32.21 -11.88 -13.64
C SER A 316 32.09 -11.08 -14.95
N LEU A 317 32.79 -9.95 -15.05
CA LEU A 317 32.88 -9.15 -16.27
C LEU A 317 33.80 -9.81 -17.31
N LYS A 318 34.92 -10.38 -16.86
CA LYS A 318 35.89 -11.08 -17.73
C LYS A 318 35.32 -12.36 -18.33
N TYR A 319 34.48 -13.09 -17.59
CA TYR A 319 33.92 -14.39 -17.99
C TYR A 319 32.38 -14.36 -18.06
N PRO A 320 31.77 -13.60 -19.00
CA PRO A 320 30.32 -13.39 -19.03
C PRO A 320 29.50 -14.63 -19.42
N HIS A 321 30.14 -15.65 -19.99
CA HIS A 321 29.52 -16.95 -20.29
C HIS A 321 29.33 -17.80 -19.03
N ILE A 322 30.04 -17.49 -17.94
CA ILE A 322 29.93 -18.16 -16.65
C ILE A 322 28.95 -17.38 -15.79
N THR A 323 27.91 -18.04 -15.29
CA THR A 323 27.04 -17.44 -14.27
C THR A 323 27.78 -17.44 -12.94
N ILE A 324 28.28 -16.27 -12.54
CA ILE A 324 28.96 -16.07 -11.26
C ILE A 324 27.98 -15.52 -10.23
N LEU A 325 27.82 -16.21 -9.10
CA LEU A 325 27.23 -15.60 -7.91
C LEU A 325 28.29 -14.84 -7.14
N GLY A 326 27.94 -13.68 -6.61
CA GLY A 326 28.87 -12.87 -5.84
C GLY A 326 28.15 -11.89 -4.93
N ASP A 327 28.97 -11.16 -4.19
CA ASP A 327 28.56 -10.18 -3.21
C ASP A 327 28.69 -8.75 -3.70
N ARG A 328 29.15 -8.57 -4.94
CA ARG A 328 29.29 -7.27 -5.58
C ARG A 328 28.85 -7.28 -7.04
N GLY A 329 28.24 -6.19 -7.46
CA GLY A 329 27.84 -5.92 -8.82
C GLY A 329 26.47 -6.50 -9.18
N GLU A 330 25.85 -5.86 -10.15
CA GLU A 330 24.46 -6.09 -10.52
C GLU A 330 24.16 -7.54 -10.95
N LYS A 331 24.90 -8.05 -11.94
CA LYS A 331 24.68 -9.41 -12.47
C LYS A 331 24.92 -10.48 -11.39
N PRO A 332 26.02 -10.45 -10.63
CA PRO A 332 26.23 -11.40 -9.53
C PRO A 332 25.17 -11.33 -8.43
N LEU A 333 24.77 -10.13 -7.99
CA LEU A 333 23.75 -9.96 -6.95
C LEU A 333 22.36 -10.43 -7.43
N LEU A 334 21.98 -10.10 -8.66
CA LEU A 334 20.74 -10.59 -9.27
C LEU A 334 20.73 -12.12 -9.39
N ALA A 335 21.86 -12.71 -9.82
CA ALA A 335 22.01 -14.15 -9.89
C ALA A 335 21.90 -14.78 -8.48
N SER A 336 22.49 -14.15 -7.46
CA SER A 336 22.42 -14.58 -6.06
C SER A 336 20.98 -14.62 -5.57
N LEU A 337 20.19 -13.56 -5.80
CA LEU A 337 18.77 -13.53 -5.43
C LEU A 337 17.92 -14.56 -6.21
N THR A 338 18.25 -14.81 -7.48
CA THR A 338 17.44 -15.66 -8.36
C THR A 338 17.66 -17.15 -8.12
N ARG A 339 18.90 -17.57 -7.81
CA ARG A 339 19.27 -18.98 -7.61
C ARG A 339 19.07 -19.46 -6.17
N ASN A 340 19.27 -18.60 -5.16
CA ASN A 340 19.26 -18.98 -3.75
C ASN A 340 17.88 -18.90 -3.06
N LYS A 341 16.79 -19.24 -3.76
CA LYS A 341 15.38 -19.04 -3.30
C LYS A 341 15.11 -19.49 -1.85
N ASP A 342 15.71 -20.61 -1.43
CA ASP A 342 15.52 -21.21 -0.10
C ASP A 342 16.77 -21.12 0.81
N ARG A 343 17.80 -20.37 0.42
CA ARG A 343 19.06 -20.23 1.17
C ARG A 343 19.16 -18.85 1.82
N ARG A 344 18.38 -18.66 2.91
CA ARG A 344 18.19 -17.39 3.63
C ARG A 344 19.48 -16.60 3.85
N LEU A 345 20.55 -17.25 4.29
CA LEU A 345 21.82 -16.59 4.61
C LEU A 345 22.39 -15.81 3.42
N TYR A 346 22.39 -16.42 2.23
CA TYR A 346 22.92 -15.79 1.03
C TYR A 346 21.99 -14.68 0.52
N LEU A 347 20.67 -14.87 0.67
CA LEU A 347 19.70 -13.84 0.33
C LEU A 347 19.81 -12.60 1.23
N GLN A 348 20.03 -12.83 2.53
CA GLN A 348 20.24 -11.76 3.51
C GLN A 348 21.55 -11.00 3.23
N ASN A 349 22.64 -11.71 2.91
CA ASN A 349 23.90 -11.11 2.49
C ASN A 349 23.72 -10.27 1.21
N ALA A 350 23.02 -10.83 0.22
CA ALA A 350 22.73 -10.11 -1.03
C ALA A 350 21.90 -8.85 -0.78
N PHE A 351 20.87 -8.88 0.07
CA PHE A 351 20.12 -7.67 0.43
C PHE A 351 21.00 -6.60 1.09
N HIS A 352 21.90 -6.99 2.00
CA HIS A 352 22.83 -6.06 2.60
C HIS A 352 23.75 -5.41 1.55
N ASN A 353 24.37 -6.21 0.67
CA ASN A 353 25.27 -5.68 -0.35
C ASN A 353 24.53 -4.82 -1.39
N ILE A 354 23.31 -5.19 -1.78
CA ILE A 354 22.47 -4.36 -2.65
C ILE A 354 22.16 -3.02 -1.96
N PHE A 355 21.85 -3.03 -0.66
CA PHE A 355 21.61 -1.80 0.08
C PHE A 355 22.84 -0.87 0.08
N GLU A 356 24.03 -1.41 0.33
CA GLU A 356 25.28 -0.65 0.28
C GLU A 356 25.54 -0.09 -1.15
N GLU A 357 25.42 -0.92 -2.19
CA GLU A 357 25.65 -0.50 -3.58
C GLU A 357 24.62 0.51 -4.09
N THR A 358 23.37 0.43 -3.62
CA THR A 358 22.30 1.35 -4.03
C THR A 358 22.35 2.70 -3.33
N SER A 359 23.24 2.89 -2.37
CA SER A 359 23.26 4.09 -1.53
C SER A 359 23.70 5.36 -2.29
N SER A 360 24.42 5.24 -3.41
CA SER A 360 25.00 6.37 -4.18
C SER A 360 24.08 7.05 -5.22
N ARG A 361 22.76 6.79 -5.20
CA ARG A 361 21.69 7.44 -6.01
C ARG A 361 21.65 7.18 -7.53
N GLU A 362 22.67 6.56 -8.13
CA GLU A 362 22.77 6.41 -9.60
C GLU A 362 22.28 5.07 -10.17
N TRP A 363 21.74 4.17 -9.33
CA TRP A 363 21.51 2.79 -9.75
C TRP A 363 20.03 2.39 -9.77
N LEU A 364 19.52 2.06 -10.97
CA LEU A 364 18.18 1.51 -11.18
C LEU A 364 18.23 0.28 -12.09
N ASN A 365 17.92 -0.89 -11.53
CA ASN A 365 17.68 -2.10 -12.30
C ASN A 365 16.29 -2.71 -11.97
N PRO A 366 15.33 -2.71 -12.93
CA PRO A 366 14.00 -3.30 -12.76
C PRO A 366 14.00 -4.82 -12.48
N ASP A 367 14.89 -5.59 -13.11
CA ASP A 367 14.99 -7.04 -12.90
C ASP A 367 15.47 -7.37 -11.49
N LEU A 368 16.36 -6.54 -10.94
CA LEU A 368 16.80 -6.67 -9.56
C LEU A 368 15.68 -6.34 -8.59
N LEU A 369 14.96 -5.23 -8.77
CA LEU A 369 13.80 -4.92 -7.95
C LEU A 369 12.78 -6.06 -8.03
N ALA A 370 12.51 -6.60 -9.22
CA ALA A 370 11.62 -7.74 -9.39
C ALA A 370 12.10 -9.00 -8.63
N ALA A 371 13.42 -9.22 -8.54
CA ALA A 371 14.01 -10.29 -7.75
C ALA A 371 13.88 -10.05 -6.24
N VAL A 372 14.15 -8.84 -5.76
CA VAL A 372 13.97 -8.43 -4.36
C VAL A 372 12.53 -8.65 -3.91
N LEU A 373 11.56 -8.12 -4.67
CA LEU A 373 10.13 -8.27 -4.37
C LEU A 373 9.69 -9.74 -4.34
N ARG A 374 10.22 -10.57 -5.24
CA ARG A 374 9.97 -12.02 -5.25
C ARG A 374 10.53 -12.69 -4.00
N VAL A 375 11.75 -12.35 -3.58
CA VAL A 375 12.37 -12.89 -2.37
C VAL A 375 11.59 -12.47 -1.13
N MET A 376 11.21 -11.19 -1.01
CA MET A 376 10.36 -10.71 0.08
C MET A 376 9.04 -11.48 0.15
N ARG A 377 8.38 -11.71 -0.99
CA ARG A 377 7.13 -12.49 -1.04
C ARG A 377 7.30 -13.92 -0.53
N LEU A 378 8.40 -14.59 -0.88
CA LEU A 378 8.69 -15.95 -0.44
C LEU A 378 8.98 -16.04 1.07
N HIS A 379 9.53 -14.97 1.64
CA HIS A 379 9.96 -14.91 3.04
C HIS A 379 9.12 -13.92 3.87
N MET A 380 7.86 -13.67 3.50
CA MET A 380 6.98 -12.69 4.17
C MET A 380 6.83 -12.93 5.67
N ASN A 381 6.95 -14.18 6.13
CA ASN A 381 6.86 -14.54 7.55
C ASN A 381 8.19 -14.38 8.32
N ARG A 382 9.23 -13.79 7.72
CA ARG A 382 10.58 -13.63 8.31
C ARG A 382 10.92 -12.15 8.46
N PRO A 383 10.72 -11.56 9.66
CA PRO A 383 10.89 -10.12 9.84
C PRO A 383 12.29 -9.61 9.44
N GLU A 384 13.34 -10.38 9.70
CA GLU A 384 14.72 -10.04 9.34
C GLU A 384 14.93 -9.88 7.81
N MET A 385 14.23 -10.69 7.01
CA MET A 385 14.31 -10.62 5.55
C MET A 385 13.51 -9.44 5.01
N ILE A 386 12.35 -9.16 5.61
CA ILE A 386 11.48 -8.06 5.18
C ILE A 386 12.06 -6.71 5.59
N LEU A 387 12.70 -6.61 6.76
CA LEU A 387 13.41 -5.41 7.17
C LEU A 387 14.52 -5.04 6.16
N ALA A 388 15.37 -5.99 5.79
CA ALA A 388 16.42 -5.76 4.79
C ALA A 388 15.83 -5.50 3.40
N GLY A 389 14.82 -6.27 2.99
CA GLY A 389 14.17 -6.11 1.69
C GLY A 389 13.48 -4.76 1.52
N THR A 390 12.78 -4.25 2.54
CA THR A 390 12.13 -2.93 2.49
C THR A 390 13.12 -1.78 2.37
N ALA A 391 14.29 -1.89 3.00
CA ALA A 391 15.36 -0.91 2.83
C ALA A 391 15.88 -0.87 1.37
N VAL A 392 16.07 -2.04 0.76
CA VAL A 392 16.45 -2.16 -0.64
C VAL A 392 15.37 -1.63 -1.58
N VAL A 393 14.09 -1.95 -1.32
CA VAL A 393 12.96 -1.45 -2.12
C VAL A 393 12.96 0.07 -2.11
N TYR A 394 13.05 0.70 -0.94
CA TYR A 394 13.13 2.16 -0.83
C TYR A 394 14.28 2.72 -1.67
N ASN A 395 15.49 2.16 -1.54
CA ASN A 395 16.65 2.62 -2.29
C ASN A 395 16.49 2.51 -3.82
N LEU A 396 15.75 1.50 -4.30
CA LEU A 396 15.45 1.26 -5.72
C LEU A 396 14.24 2.03 -6.25
N THR A 397 13.49 2.70 -5.37
CA THR A 397 12.29 3.48 -5.74
C THR A 397 12.38 4.95 -5.32
N ARG A 398 13.50 5.41 -4.77
CA ARG A 398 13.63 6.79 -4.26
C ARG A 398 13.87 7.81 -5.37
N GLY A 399 13.31 9.01 -5.20
CA GLY A 399 13.46 10.12 -6.16
C GLY A 399 12.95 9.78 -7.55
N GLU A 400 13.60 10.31 -8.58
CA GLU A 400 13.26 10.14 -10.01
C GLU A 400 13.32 8.68 -10.48
N GLN A 401 13.99 7.79 -9.76
CA GLN A 401 14.09 6.37 -10.13
C GLN A 401 12.71 5.72 -10.22
N SER A 402 11.79 6.09 -9.32
CA SER A 402 10.41 5.59 -9.38
C SER A 402 9.74 5.93 -10.72
N ALA A 403 10.05 7.08 -11.35
CA ALA A 403 9.42 7.56 -12.57
C ALA A 403 9.75 6.68 -13.78
N GLN A 404 10.92 6.08 -13.77
CA GLN A 404 11.44 5.24 -14.83
C GLN A 404 10.99 3.77 -14.71
N LEU A 405 10.43 3.36 -13.56
CA LEU A 405 9.98 1.99 -13.35
C LEU A 405 8.73 1.65 -14.18
N PRO A 406 8.66 0.43 -14.74
CA PRO A 406 7.43 -0.09 -15.34
C PRO A 406 6.28 -0.11 -14.32
N LEU A 407 5.09 0.29 -14.74
CA LEU A 407 3.91 0.43 -13.87
C LEU A 407 3.57 -0.88 -13.13
N GLU A 408 3.63 -2.03 -13.80
CA GLU A 408 3.38 -3.33 -13.16
C GLU A 408 4.35 -3.59 -12.00
N LEU A 409 5.62 -3.23 -12.18
CA LEU A 409 6.66 -3.43 -11.17
C LEU A 409 6.49 -2.48 -9.99
N LEU A 410 6.12 -1.22 -10.26
CA LEU A 410 5.78 -0.23 -9.24
C LEU A 410 4.56 -0.68 -8.42
N ASN A 411 3.50 -1.16 -9.07
CA ASN A 411 2.31 -1.71 -8.40
C ASN A 411 2.66 -2.90 -7.51
N ARG A 412 3.56 -3.78 -7.98
CA ARG A 412 4.07 -4.90 -7.19
C ARG A 412 4.91 -4.44 -6.00
N ALA A 413 5.71 -3.40 -6.15
CA ALA A 413 6.48 -2.81 -5.06
C ALA A 413 5.55 -2.28 -3.97
N VAL A 414 4.57 -1.44 -4.33
CA VAL A 414 3.57 -0.92 -3.39
C VAL A 414 2.78 -2.05 -2.73
N SER A 415 2.32 -3.04 -3.49
CA SER A 415 1.60 -4.19 -2.94
C SER A 415 2.43 -4.98 -1.90
N ILE A 416 3.71 -5.22 -2.17
CA ILE A 416 4.62 -5.90 -1.22
C ILE A 416 4.88 -5.04 0.00
N THR A 417 5.04 -3.73 -0.15
CA THR A 417 5.20 -2.78 0.95
C THR A 417 3.96 -2.77 1.86
N LEU A 418 2.75 -2.71 1.29
CA LEU A 418 1.51 -2.78 2.09
C LEU A 418 1.33 -4.13 2.79
N MET A 419 1.65 -5.25 2.13
CA MET A 419 1.67 -6.57 2.79
C MET A 419 2.72 -6.63 3.91
N SER A 420 3.86 -5.97 3.74
CA SER A 420 4.91 -5.92 4.77
C SER A 420 4.42 -5.18 6.02
N ILE A 421 3.72 -4.06 5.86
CA ILE A 421 3.10 -3.32 6.98
C ILE A 421 2.06 -4.20 7.70
N GLU A 422 1.21 -4.92 6.95
CA GLU A 422 0.17 -5.79 7.53
C GLU A 422 0.72 -6.92 8.39
N HIS A 423 1.76 -7.60 7.90
CA HIS A 423 2.35 -8.76 8.56
C HIS A 423 3.27 -8.39 9.72
N HIS A 424 3.88 -7.19 9.71
CA HIS A 424 4.95 -6.81 10.64
C HIS A 424 4.64 -5.52 11.41
N GLN A 425 3.41 -5.40 11.91
CA GLN A 425 2.89 -4.17 12.55
C GLN A 425 3.66 -3.74 13.81
N THR A 426 4.45 -4.61 14.43
CA THR A 426 5.23 -4.31 15.64
C THR A 426 6.67 -3.88 15.36
N GLN A 427 7.12 -3.96 14.10
CA GLN A 427 8.51 -3.73 13.70
C GLN A 427 8.73 -2.28 13.24
N VAL A 428 8.96 -1.35 14.17
CA VAL A 428 9.05 0.11 13.90
C VAL A 428 10.01 0.45 12.76
N GLN A 429 11.22 -0.12 12.71
CA GLN A 429 12.19 0.20 11.66
C GLN A 429 11.75 -0.27 10.27
N LEU A 430 11.06 -1.42 10.19
CA LEU A 430 10.47 -1.92 8.95
C LEU A 430 9.35 -0.99 8.48
N LEU A 431 8.51 -0.52 9.40
CA LEU A 431 7.44 0.44 9.10
C LEU A 431 8.00 1.76 8.57
N LYS A 432 9.09 2.27 9.15
CA LYS A 432 9.80 3.46 8.65
C LYS A 432 10.27 3.29 7.21
N ASN A 433 10.89 2.15 6.86
CA ASN A 433 11.31 1.87 5.49
C ASN A 433 10.12 1.80 4.52
N CYS A 434 9.01 1.19 4.95
CA CYS A 434 7.79 1.14 4.16
C CYS A 434 7.21 2.54 3.93
N PHE A 435 7.18 3.38 4.97
CA PHE A 435 6.70 4.75 4.89
C PHE A 435 7.59 5.59 3.98
N LEU A 436 8.91 5.43 4.02
CA LEU A 436 9.83 6.10 3.08
C LEU A 436 9.53 5.76 1.62
N THR A 437 9.17 4.51 1.35
CA THR A 437 8.76 4.06 0.00
C THR A 437 7.42 4.69 -0.41
N LEU A 438 6.44 4.67 0.49
CA LEU A 438 5.10 5.19 0.24
C LEU A 438 5.03 6.73 0.24
N CYS A 439 5.94 7.42 0.91
CA CYS A 439 5.98 8.88 1.00
C CYS A 439 6.52 9.55 -0.29
N SER A 440 6.79 8.78 -1.34
CA SER A 440 7.15 9.32 -2.64
C SER A 440 5.89 9.69 -3.43
N ASP A 441 5.72 10.97 -3.74
CA ASP A 441 4.60 11.50 -4.54
C ASP A 441 4.44 10.72 -5.85
N ASN A 442 5.55 10.45 -6.52
CA ASN A 442 5.55 9.71 -7.78
C ASN A 442 5.11 8.25 -7.61
N VAL A 443 5.42 7.61 -6.48
CA VAL A 443 4.92 6.27 -6.14
C VAL A 443 3.41 6.33 -5.89
N LEU A 444 2.93 7.29 -5.08
CA LEU A 444 1.51 7.41 -4.72
C LEU A 444 0.61 7.75 -5.91
N HIS A 445 1.04 8.65 -6.80
CA HIS A 445 0.24 9.09 -7.94
C HIS A 445 0.27 8.12 -9.12
N ARG A 446 1.38 7.42 -9.38
CA ARG A 446 1.47 6.51 -10.54
C ARG A 446 0.99 5.10 -10.22
N ALA A 447 1.21 4.60 -9.01
CA ALA A 447 0.87 3.22 -8.69
C ALA A 447 -0.65 3.01 -8.59
N GLN A 448 -1.13 1.86 -9.06
CA GLN A 448 -2.50 1.42 -8.88
C GLN A 448 -2.59 0.46 -7.69
N PHE A 449 -3.18 0.94 -6.60
CA PHE A 449 -3.38 0.20 -5.35
C PHE A 449 -4.64 0.69 -4.62
N SER A 450 -5.05 -0.04 -3.57
CA SER A 450 -6.17 0.42 -2.73
C SER A 450 -5.71 1.55 -1.82
N CYS A 451 -6.09 2.79 -2.15
CA CYS A 451 -5.85 3.98 -1.32
C CYS A 451 -6.46 3.81 0.07
N LYS A 452 -7.69 3.27 0.16
CA LYS A 452 -8.36 2.91 1.42
C LYS A 452 -7.49 1.99 2.29
N ARG A 453 -7.00 0.88 1.74
CA ARG A 453 -6.12 -0.06 2.46
C ARG A 453 -4.84 0.62 2.95
N CYS A 454 -4.19 1.42 2.11
CA CYS A 454 -2.99 2.16 2.48
C CYS A 454 -3.26 3.13 3.64
N PHE A 455 -4.35 3.89 3.52
CA PHE A 455 -4.81 4.85 4.51
C PHE A 455 -5.05 4.20 5.89
N GLU A 456 -5.76 3.07 5.93
CA GLU A 456 -6.01 2.32 7.16
C GLU A 456 -4.73 1.85 7.84
N LEU A 457 -3.78 1.33 7.06
CA LEU A 457 -2.50 0.84 7.56
C LEU A 457 -1.63 1.97 8.11
N VAL A 458 -1.57 3.11 7.40
CA VAL A 458 -0.81 4.28 7.86
C VAL A 458 -1.39 4.82 9.16
N PHE A 459 -2.71 4.99 9.26
CA PHE A 459 -3.35 5.44 10.50
C PHE A 459 -3.14 4.46 11.65
N ARG A 460 -3.24 3.15 11.41
CA ARG A 460 -2.97 2.14 12.44
C ARG A 460 -1.56 2.29 13.00
N SER A 461 -0.57 2.53 12.15
CA SER A 461 0.80 2.81 12.58
C SER A 461 0.94 4.15 13.32
N LEU A 462 0.28 5.22 12.88
CA LEU A 462 0.33 6.54 13.55
C LEU A 462 -0.32 6.54 14.93
N ILE A 463 -1.38 5.74 15.13
CA ILE A 463 -2.07 5.59 16.42
C ILE A 463 -1.23 4.73 17.38
N ASN A 464 -0.58 3.68 16.86
CA ASN A 464 0.16 2.73 17.71
C ASN A 464 1.57 3.19 18.08
N PHE A 465 2.19 4.08 17.28
CA PHE A 465 3.58 4.47 17.46
C PHE A 465 3.73 5.98 17.58
N ASN A 466 4.47 6.39 18.60
CA ASN A 466 4.85 7.77 18.80
C ASN A 466 6.31 7.99 18.36
N ASP A 467 6.54 8.05 17.04
CA ASP A 467 7.85 8.29 16.44
C ASP A 467 7.81 9.47 15.47
N VAL A 468 8.74 10.42 15.63
CA VAL A 468 8.74 11.70 14.87
C VAL A 468 8.84 11.49 13.35
N HIS A 469 9.63 10.52 12.89
CA HIS A 469 9.78 10.25 11.46
C HIS A 469 8.54 9.58 10.89
N MET A 470 7.94 8.64 11.63
CA MET A 470 6.68 8.02 11.24
C MET A 470 5.54 9.03 11.20
N LYS A 471 5.45 9.95 12.18
CA LYS A 471 4.48 11.06 12.16
C LYS A 471 4.62 11.85 10.87
N ARG A 472 5.82 12.38 10.59
CA ARG A 472 6.10 13.20 9.41
C ARG A 472 5.72 12.51 8.09
N MET A 473 6.19 11.27 7.89
CA MET A 473 5.89 10.53 6.66
C MET A 473 4.43 10.12 6.57
N GLY A 474 3.84 9.68 7.68
CA GLY A 474 2.46 9.22 7.71
C GLY A 474 1.47 10.34 7.39
N VAL A 475 1.64 11.52 7.97
CA VAL A 475 0.77 12.67 7.64
C VAL A 475 0.97 13.16 6.21
N ALA A 476 2.20 13.06 5.66
CA ALA A 476 2.45 13.37 4.25
C ALA A 476 1.66 12.41 3.34
N ILE A 477 1.76 11.10 3.59
CA ILE A 477 1.01 10.08 2.85
C ILE A 477 -0.51 10.32 2.98
N ILE A 478 -1.03 10.53 4.19
CA ILE A 478 -2.45 10.78 4.42
C ILE A 478 -2.92 12.04 3.71
N SER A 479 -2.12 13.11 3.70
CA SER A 479 -2.50 14.38 3.06
C SER A 479 -2.75 14.22 1.57
N ILE A 480 -1.98 13.36 0.90
CA ILE A 480 -2.17 13.01 -0.51
C ILE A 480 -3.36 12.07 -0.67
N LEU A 481 -3.39 10.95 0.09
CA LEU A 481 -4.45 9.95 -0.05
C LEU A 481 -5.85 10.50 0.26
N ALA A 482 -5.98 11.40 1.24
CA ALA A 482 -7.27 11.98 1.60
C ALA A 482 -7.92 12.75 0.43
N ALA A 483 -7.13 13.36 -0.45
CA ALA A 483 -7.63 14.04 -1.64
C ALA A 483 -8.05 13.08 -2.77
N GLU A 484 -7.46 11.88 -2.81
CA GLU A 484 -7.67 10.89 -3.88
C GLU A 484 -8.75 9.84 -3.54
N ILE A 485 -9.06 9.64 -2.25
CA ILE A 485 -10.06 8.65 -1.83
C ILE A 485 -11.49 9.14 -2.16
N PRO A 486 -12.34 8.30 -2.79
CA PRO A 486 -13.74 8.62 -3.02
C PRO A 486 -14.50 8.93 -1.74
N THR A 487 -15.45 9.86 -1.80
CA THR A 487 -16.22 10.32 -0.64
C THR A 487 -16.91 9.18 0.12
N ALA A 488 -17.41 8.15 -0.58
CA ALA A 488 -18.02 6.99 0.04
C ALA A 488 -17.06 6.20 0.95
N ASP A 489 -15.80 6.04 0.55
CA ASP A 489 -14.77 5.39 1.36
C ASP A 489 -14.29 6.31 2.50
N LEU A 490 -14.16 7.62 2.23
CA LEU A 490 -13.81 8.61 3.27
C LEU A 490 -14.81 8.61 4.41
N ARG A 491 -16.11 8.46 4.13
CA ARG A 491 -17.18 8.36 5.14
C ARG A 491 -16.97 7.20 6.12
N GLU A 492 -16.61 6.03 5.61
CA GLU A 492 -16.32 4.87 6.46
C GLU A 492 -15.04 5.11 7.27
N LEU A 493 -14.01 5.67 6.63
CA LEU A 493 -12.73 5.98 7.25
C LEU A 493 -12.84 7.07 8.33
N SER A 494 -13.71 8.05 8.18
CA SER A 494 -13.89 9.16 9.13
C SER A 494 -14.69 8.77 10.37
N SER A 495 -15.38 7.63 10.35
CA SER A 495 -16.12 7.09 11.50
C SER A 495 -15.24 6.79 12.71
N ASP A 496 -13.96 6.45 12.49
CA ASP A 496 -12.98 6.22 13.56
C ASP A 496 -12.44 7.55 14.09
N ARG A 497 -13.09 8.04 15.14
CA ARG A 497 -12.74 9.30 15.82
C ARG A 497 -11.28 9.36 16.27
N LYS A 498 -10.63 8.23 16.51
CA LYS A 498 -9.21 8.20 16.93
C LYS A 498 -8.28 8.79 15.86
N ARG A 499 -8.64 8.68 14.58
CA ARG A 499 -7.86 9.25 13.48
C ARG A 499 -7.82 10.77 13.54
N LEU A 500 -8.97 11.40 13.76
CA LEU A 500 -9.06 12.86 13.91
C LEU A 500 -8.43 13.33 15.22
N GLN A 501 -8.65 12.61 16.32
CA GLN A 501 -7.98 12.88 17.59
C GLN A 501 -6.45 12.86 17.42
N GLN A 502 -5.92 11.87 16.71
CA GLN A 502 -4.48 11.73 16.47
C GLN A 502 -3.90 12.90 15.66
N LEU A 503 -4.60 13.34 14.60
CA LEU A 503 -4.17 14.50 13.81
C LEU A 503 -4.27 15.80 14.63
N LEU A 504 -5.34 15.98 15.39
CA LEU A 504 -5.49 17.14 16.29
C LEU A 504 -4.42 17.17 17.37
N MET A 505 -4.02 16.01 17.92
CA MET A 505 -2.88 15.93 18.84
C MET A 505 -1.60 16.45 18.18
N TYR A 506 -1.33 16.13 16.90
CA TYR A 506 -0.13 16.65 16.22
C TYR A 506 -0.20 18.16 16.00
N VAL A 507 -1.38 18.73 15.76
CA VAL A 507 -1.57 20.19 15.73
C VAL A 507 -1.26 20.79 17.11
N VAL A 508 -1.81 20.20 18.17
CA VAL A 508 -1.59 20.64 19.56
C VAL A 508 -0.11 20.55 19.95
N GLU A 509 0.56 19.43 19.67
CA GLU A 509 1.99 19.22 19.94
C GLU A 509 2.91 20.25 19.25
N LYS A 510 2.45 20.82 18.13
CA LYS A 510 3.22 21.79 17.35
C LYS A 510 2.86 23.24 17.65
N CYS A 511 1.63 23.52 18.04
CA CYS A 511 1.14 24.89 18.18
C CYS A 511 0.95 25.34 19.62
N LEU A 512 0.76 24.43 20.58
CA LEU A 512 0.35 24.79 21.94
C LEU A 512 1.38 24.39 23.00
N LEU A 513 1.35 25.10 24.13
CA LEU A 513 2.13 24.77 25.33
C LEU A 513 1.32 23.93 26.32
N ARG A 514 1.99 23.37 27.33
CA ARG A 514 1.32 22.63 28.42
C ARG A 514 0.22 23.46 29.08
N SER A 515 0.47 24.73 29.39
CA SER A 515 -0.51 25.66 29.97
C SER A 515 -1.74 25.87 29.09
N ASP A 516 -1.56 25.86 27.77
CA ASP A 516 -2.66 26.00 26.81
C ASP A 516 -3.54 24.74 26.79
N VAL A 517 -2.93 23.55 26.90
CA VAL A 517 -3.65 22.28 27.00
C VAL A 517 -4.37 22.15 28.34
N ASP A 518 -3.74 22.55 29.44
CA ASP A 518 -4.37 22.51 30.76
C ASP A 518 -5.59 23.45 30.83
N ALA A 519 -5.50 24.63 30.21
CA ALA A 519 -6.65 25.53 30.07
C ALA A 519 -7.80 24.88 29.28
N LEU A 520 -7.50 24.22 28.16
CA LEU A 520 -8.49 23.46 27.38
C LEU A 520 -9.11 22.29 28.18
N LEU A 521 -8.34 21.65 29.06
CA LEU A 521 -8.82 20.52 29.86
C LEU A 521 -9.59 20.95 31.12
N ALA A 522 -9.35 22.18 31.62
CA ALA A 522 -10.00 22.73 32.79
C ALA A 522 -11.43 23.21 32.52
N GLU A 523 -11.73 23.56 31.27
CA GLU A 523 -13.09 23.90 30.88
C GLU A 523 -14.02 22.66 30.93
N PRO A 524 -15.31 22.83 31.27
CA PRO A 524 -16.27 21.74 31.47
C PRO A 524 -16.73 21.11 30.13
N HIS A 525 -15.79 20.67 29.30
CA HIS A 525 -16.01 20.07 28.00
C HIS A 525 -16.21 18.56 28.07
N ASN A 526 -17.28 18.07 28.72
CA ASN A 526 -17.81 16.69 28.65
C ASN A 526 -16.83 15.57 28.27
N GLN A 527 -15.67 15.49 28.94
CA GLN A 527 -14.61 14.51 28.67
C GLN A 527 -14.06 14.45 27.21
N MET A 528 -14.51 15.36 26.33
CA MET A 528 -14.28 15.31 24.88
C MET A 528 -12.80 15.46 24.52
N LEU A 529 -12.08 16.32 25.25
CA LEU A 529 -10.67 16.63 25.05
C LEU A 529 -9.72 15.75 25.85
N ASN A 530 -10.21 14.71 26.56
CA ASN A 530 -9.38 13.88 27.45
C ASN A 530 -8.17 13.24 26.74
N TYR A 531 -8.26 13.00 25.43
CA TYR A 531 -7.15 12.46 24.66
C TYR A 531 -5.94 13.41 24.58
N LEU A 532 -6.13 14.71 24.81
CA LEU A 532 -5.03 15.69 24.85
C LEU A 532 -4.09 15.49 26.06
N LYS A 533 -4.51 14.74 27.09
CA LYS A 533 -3.63 14.35 28.21
C LYS A 533 -2.40 13.57 27.75
N TYR A 534 -2.49 12.90 26.60
CA TYR A 534 -1.40 12.13 26.01
C TYR A 534 -0.54 12.96 25.04
N ALA A 535 -0.87 14.24 24.79
CA ALA A 535 -0.12 15.09 23.88
C ALA A 535 1.25 15.47 24.47
N GLN A 536 2.29 15.35 23.64
CA GLN A 536 3.66 15.75 23.98
C GLN A 536 3.91 17.21 23.63
N VAL A 537 3.36 18.11 24.45
CA VAL A 537 3.55 19.56 24.33
C VAL A 537 4.72 20.05 25.19
N PRO A 538 5.50 21.05 24.73
CA PRO A 538 6.54 21.68 25.52
C PRO A 538 5.97 22.58 26.62
N GLU A 539 6.75 22.82 27.67
CA GLU A 539 6.40 23.76 28.76
C GLU A 539 6.55 25.22 28.33
N THR A 540 7.59 25.52 27.54
CA THR A 540 7.94 26.85 27.05
C THR A 540 8.35 26.81 25.59
N GLY A 541 8.27 27.95 24.90
CA GLY A 541 8.66 28.10 23.49
C GLY A 541 7.56 28.70 22.62
N SER A 542 7.86 28.84 21.33
CA SER A 542 6.90 29.26 20.30
C SER A 542 6.36 28.05 19.52
N PRO A 543 5.18 28.18 18.90
CA PRO A 543 4.69 27.27 17.86
C PRO A 543 5.76 26.90 16.83
N VAL A 544 5.79 25.63 16.41
CA VAL A 544 6.77 25.09 15.47
C VAL A 544 6.09 24.75 14.14
N TYR A 545 6.41 25.52 13.11
CA TYR A 545 6.01 25.22 11.74
C TYR A 545 7.01 24.30 11.05
N ASP A 546 6.68 23.01 10.98
CA ASP A 546 7.44 22.05 10.19
C ASP A 546 6.56 21.33 9.15
N THR A 547 7.20 20.48 8.36
CA THR A 547 6.49 19.65 7.36
C THR A 547 5.41 18.78 7.98
N THR A 548 5.57 18.34 9.24
CA THR A 548 4.56 17.55 9.96
C THR A 548 3.31 18.38 10.19
N LEU A 549 3.43 19.60 10.72
CA LEU A 549 2.27 20.47 10.94
C LEU A 549 1.59 20.81 9.60
N ARG A 550 2.36 21.21 8.58
CA ARG A 550 1.84 21.55 7.24
C ARG A 550 1.01 20.43 6.63
N PHE A 551 1.52 19.20 6.68
CA PHE A 551 0.82 18.04 6.14
C PHE A 551 -0.35 17.59 7.03
N THR A 552 -0.25 17.74 8.35
CA THR A 552 -1.34 17.45 9.29
C THR A 552 -2.55 18.34 9.01
N LEU A 553 -2.34 19.66 8.88
CA LEU A 553 -3.40 20.60 8.58
C LEU A 553 -4.00 20.35 7.19
N SER A 554 -3.17 20.00 6.20
CA SER A 554 -3.65 19.63 4.87
C SER A 554 -4.45 18.32 4.87
N ALA A 555 -4.03 17.33 5.65
CA ALA A 555 -4.77 16.08 5.84
C ALA A 555 -6.13 16.31 6.49
N LEU A 556 -6.19 17.13 7.56
CA LEU A 556 -7.44 17.48 8.22
C LEU A 556 -8.41 18.19 7.26
N TRP A 557 -7.92 19.15 6.47
CA TRP A 557 -8.74 19.84 5.48
C TRP A 557 -9.25 18.86 4.40
N ASN A 558 -8.38 18.03 3.81
CA ASN A 558 -8.78 17.08 2.78
C ASN A 558 -9.72 15.97 3.29
N LEU A 559 -9.66 15.63 4.58
CA LEU A 559 -10.54 14.64 5.20
C LEU A 559 -11.96 15.14 5.42
N THR A 560 -12.12 16.45 5.62
CA THR A 560 -13.41 17.11 5.86
C THR A 560 -14.07 17.59 4.57
N ASP A 561 -13.31 17.66 3.48
CA ASP A 561 -13.78 18.09 2.16
C ASP A 561 -14.88 17.16 1.61
N GLU A 562 -16.05 17.74 1.36
CA GLU A 562 -17.30 17.06 0.97
C GLU A 562 -17.63 15.81 1.81
N CYS A 563 -17.24 15.78 3.10
CA CYS A 563 -17.46 14.64 4.00
C CYS A 563 -18.15 15.07 5.31
N PRO A 564 -19.49 15.14 5.34
CA PRO A 564 -20.26 15.60 6.50
C PRO A 564 -19.95 14.84 7.79
N GLU A 565 -19.74 13.51 7.71
CA GLU A 565 -19.38 12.68 8.86
C GLU A 565 -18.01 13.04 9.43
N ALA A 566 -17.04 13.40 8.59
CA ALA A 566 -15.73 13.86 9.06
C ALA A 566 -15.83 15.23 9.73
N CYS A 567 -16.60 16.17 9.16
CA CYS A 567 -16.88 17.47 9.78
C CYS A 567 -17.55 17.30 11.15
N GLN A 568 -18.57 16.44 11.23
CA GLN A 568 -19.26 16.15 12.49
C GLN A 568 -18.33 15.48 13.51
N ALA A 569 -17.53 14.49 13.07
CA ALA A 569 -16.56 13.84 13.92
C ALA A 569 -15.49 14.83 14.44
N PHE A 570 -15.01 15.75 13.60
CA PHE A 570 -14.08 16.81 13.97
C PHE A 570 -14.64 17.70 15.08
N VAL A 571 -15.90 18.13 14.96
CA VAL A 571 -16.60 18.89 15.99
C VAL A 571 -16.75 18.06 17.27
N HIS A 572 -17.18 16.80 17.16
CA HIS A 572 -17.40 15.89 18.30
C HIS A 572 -16.13 15.51 19.07
N VAL A 573 -14.94 15.69 18.49
CA VAL A 573 -13.66 15.48 19.19
C VAL A 573 -13.05 16.80 19.67
N GLY A 574 -13.78 17.92 19.59
CA GLY A 574 -13.36 19.22 20.12
C GLY A 574 -12.45 20.01 19.19
N GLY A 575 -12.46 19.71 17.89
CA GLY A 575 -11.62 20.37 16.89
C GLY A 575 -11.78 21.90 16.85
N LEU A 576 -13.00 22.41 17.06
CA LEU A 576 -13.28 23.87 17.08
C LEU A 576 -12.56 24.59 18.24
N LEU A 577 -12.60 24.00 19.43
CA LEU A 577 -11.95 24.56 20.63
C LEU A 577 -10.43 24.59 20.45
N ILE A 578 -9.87 23.51 19.90
CA ILE A 578 -8.45 23.43 19.58
C ILE A 578 -8.08 24.47 18.53
N TYR A 579 -8.85 24.59 17.44
CA TYR A 579 -8.58 25.56 16.38
C TYR A 579 -8.68 27.01 16.88
N ALA A 580 -9.68 27.35 17.70
CA ALA A 580 -9.77 28.67 18.31
C ALA A 580 -8.51 29.02 19.13
N LYS A 581 -8.04 28.08 19.95
CA LYS A 581 -6.83 28.25 20.77
C LYS A 581 -5.58 28.37 19.90
N VAL A 582 -5.44 27.54 18.87
CA VAL A 582 -4.32 27.54 17.92
C VAL A 582 -4.27 28.85 17.13
N LEU A 583 -5.39 29.30 16.57
CA LEU A 583 -5.48 30.55 15.80
C LEU A 583 -5.10 31.76 16.64
N LYS A 584 -5.53 31.79 17.91
CA LYS A 584 -5.10 32.83 18.86
C LYS A 584 -3.60 32.76 19.14
N LYS A 585 -3.06 31.56 19.36
CA LYS A 585 -1.65 31.36 19.72
C LYS A 585 -0.67 31.74 18.61
N VAL A 586 -1.02 31.48 17.35
CA VAL A 586 -0.16 31.80 16.19
C VAL A 586 -0.27 33.26 15.73
N ALA A 587 -1.12 34.07 16.37
CA ALA A 587 -1.33 35.47 15.97
C ALA A 587 -0.06 36.33 16.09
N ASP A 588 0.82 35.98 17.03
CA ASP A 588 2.07 36.68 17.32
C ASP A 588 3.28 36.11 16.54
N GLU A 589 3.07 35.08 15.71
CA GLU A 589 4.13 34.45 14.91
C GLU A 589 4.41 35.20 13.60
N GLU A 590 5.52 34.82 12.95
CA GLU A 590 5.92 35.37 11.65
C GLU A 590 4.78 35.27 10.62
N GLU A 591 4.62 36.34 9.82
CA GLU A 591 3.51 36.54 8.88
C GLU A 591 3.31 35.34 7.94
N ASP A 592 4.38 34.79 7.37
CA ASP A 592 4.29 33.64 6.47
C ASP A 592 3.79 32.38 7.19
N PHE A 593 4.35 32.07 8.35
CA PHE A 593 3.90 30.92 9.15
C PHE A 593 2.43 31.08 9.56
N LYS A 594 2.09 32.22 10.16
CA LYS A 594 0.73 32.56 10.58
C LYS A 594 -0.26 32.42 9.43
N ASN A 595 0.06 32.98 8.26
CA ASN A 595 -0.82 32.94 7.10
C ASN A 595 -1.03 31.53 6.55
N HIS A 596 0.00 30.67 6.60
CA HIS A 596 -0.14 29.27 6.22
C HIS A 596 -1.08 28.50 7.17
N VAL A 597 -0.94 28.70 8.49
CA VAL A 597 -1.83 28.06 9.48
C VAL A 597 -3.26 28.56 9.30
N TYR A 598 -3.45 29.89 9.19
CA TYR A 598 -4.77 30.50 8.99
C TYR A 598 -5.47 29.94 7.77
N THR A 599 -4.77 29.89 6.63
CA THR A 599 -5.36 29.38 5.37
C THR A 599 -5.83 27.94 5.53
N LYS A 600 -5.02 27.06 6.14
CA LYS A 600 -5.39 25.65 6.29
C LYS A 600 -6.49 25.43 7.33
N CYS A 601 -6.46 26.17 8.44
CA CYS A 601 -7.50 26.09 9.46
C CYS A 601 -8.84 26.62 8.93
N LEU A 602 -8.83 27.79 8.26
CA LEU A 602 -10.02 28.37 7.66
C LEU A 602 -10.60 27.49 6.54
N GLY A 603 -9.74 26.85 5.73
CA GLY A 603 -10.19 25.88 4.73
C GLY A 603 -11.01 24.74 5.32
N LEU A 604 -10.55 24.14 6.43
CA LEU A 604 -11.33 23.13 7.15
C LEU A 604 -12.61 23.72 7.75
N LEU A 605 -12.53 24.89 8.39
CA LEU A 605 -13.70 25.52 9.03
C LEU A 605 -14.77 25.90 8.01
N ASN A 606 -14.37 26.23 6.77
CA ASN A 606 -15.29 26.42 5.65
C ASN A 606 -16.07 25.13 5.35
N ASN A 607 -15.38 23.99 5.26
CA ASN A 607 -16.03 22.69 5.07
C ASN A 607 -16.98 22.34 6.24
N VAL A 608 -16.64 22.74 7.47
CA VAL A 608 -17.53 22.58 8.64
C VAL A 608 -18.77 23.49 8.54
N ALA A 609 -18.61 24.70 7.98
CA ALA A 609 -19.71 25.65 7.76
C ALA A 609 -20.67 25.20 6.66
N GLU A 610 -20.18 24.50 5.64
CA GLU A 610 -20.98 23.91 4.56
C GLU A 610 -21.98 22.85 5.07
N VAL A 611 -21.65 22.14 6.15
CA VAL A 611 -22.43 21.01 6.67
C VAL A 611 -23.53 21.47 7.62
N ARG A 612 -24.80 21.19 7.25
CA ARG A 612 -26.00 21.67 7.94
C ARG A 612 -26.02 21.39 9.46
N CYS A 613 -25.60 20.20 9.89
CA CYS A 613 -25.67 19.80 11.31
C CYS A 613 -24.52 20.31 12.17
N THR A 614 -23.45 20.86 11.56
CA THR A 614 -22.30 21.43 12.28
C THR A 614 -22.23 22.95 12.16
N LYS A 615 -22.86 23.54 11.16
CA LYS A 615 -22.84 24.98 10.87
C LYS A 615 -23.07 25.87 12.09
N ASN A 616 -24.09 25.58 12.92
CA ASN A 616 -24.40 26.36 14.11
C ASN A 616 -23.32 26.27 15.21
N THR A 617 -22.49 25.23 15.22
CA THR A 617 -21.42 25.06 16.23
C THR A 617 -20.26 26.05 16.06
N LEU A 618 -20.17 26.72 14.92
CA LEU A 618 -19.18 27.77 14.65
C LEU A 618 -19.55 29.14 15.24
N LEU A 619 -20.81 29.33 15.67
CA LEU A 619 -21.26 30.56 16.33
C LEU A 619 -20.75 30.63 17.77
N MET A 620 -19.43 30.78 17.94
CA MET A 620 -18.75 30.95 19.22
C MET A 620 -17.79 32.14 19.18
N GLU A 621 -17.72 32.87 20.30
CA GLU A 621 -17.02 34.16 20.41
C GLU A 621 -15.61 34.19 19.82
N PRO A 622 -14.68 33.29 20.18
CA PRO A 622 -13.31 33.38 19.71
C PRO A 622 -13.18 33.19 18.19
N LEU A 623 -14.11 32.45 17.57
CA LEU A 623 -14.09 32.19 16.13
C LEU A 623 -14.80 33.29 15.35
N MET A 624 -15.93 33.81 15.85
CA MET A 624 -16.67 34.86 15.17
C MET A 624 -15.86 36.16 15.06
N ASP A 625 -15.21 36.57 16.15
CA ASP A 625 -14.28 37.72 16.13
C ASP A 625 -13.13 37.53 15.15
N PHE A 626 -12.58 36.31 15.12
CA PHE A 626 -11.54 35.94 14.18
C PHE A 626 -12.02 36.03 12.73
N PHE A 627 -13.18 35.45 12.39
CA PHE A 627 -13.74 35.50 11.04
C PHE A 627 -14.00 36.93 10.59
N ASN A 628 -14.59 37.76 11.44
CA ASN A 628 -14.84 39.17 11.12
C ASN A 628 -13.53 39.92 10.80
N LYS A 629 -12.49 39.71 11.60
CA LYS A 629 -11.16 40.29 11.34
C LYS A 629 -10.56 39.75 10.04
N MET A 630 -10.72 38.46 9.76
CA MET A 630 -10.15 37.81 8.58
C MET A 630 -10.84 38.21 7.27
N LEU A 631 -12.11 38.67 7.30
CA LEU A 631 -12.80 39.18 6.10
C LEU A 631 -12.01 40.31 5.41
N SER A 632 -11.35 41.18 6.18
CA SER A 632 -10.55 42.29 5.65
C SER A 632 -9.04 42.00 5.60
N HIS A 633 -8.64 40.72 5.68
CA HIS A 633 -7.23 40.34 5.68
C HIS A 633 -6.55 40.65 4.33
N PRO A 634 -5.29 41.14 4.30
CA PRO A 634 -4.59 41.49 3.06
C PRO A 634 -4.32 40.27 2.16
N SER A 635 -4.12 39.09 2.74
CA SER A 635 -4.05 37.84 1.97
C SER A 635 -5.44 37.42 1.50
N ILE A 636 -5.64 37.46 0.19
CA ILE A 636 -6.88 37.05 -0.48
C ILE A 636 -7.29 35.61 -0.13
N GLN A 637 -6.34 34.68 0.07
CA GLN A 637 -6.68 33.29 0.44
C GLN A 637 -7.39 33.22 1.80
N ILE A 638 -6.93 34.01 2.77
CA ILE A 638 -7.48 34.06 4.12
C ILE A 638 -8.85 34.74 4.11
N SER A 639 -8.92 35.92 3.47
CA SER A 639 -10.17 36.66 3.29
C SER A 639 -11.23 35.83 2.55
N TYR A 640 -10.82 35.06 1.54
CA TYR A 640 -11.68 34.16 0.77
C TYR A 640 -12.35 33.09 1.63
N PHE A 641 -11.58 32.37 2.47
CA PHE A 641 -12.16 31.33 3.33
C PHE A 641 -13.00 31.92 4.47
N ALA A 642 -12.58 33.05 5.04
CA ALA A 642 -13.40 33.74 6.04
C ALA A 642 -14.76 34.17 5.45
N ALA A 643 -14.76 34.68 4.23
CA ALA A 643 -15.97 35.04 3.50
C ALA A 643 -16.87 33.84 3.20
N GLY A 644 -16.30 32.68 2.87
CA GLY A 644 -17.05 31.43 2.70
C GLY A 644 -17.75 30.99 3.98
N ILE A 645 -17.00 30.95 5.10
CA ILE A 645 -17.55 30.61 6.42
C ILE A 645 -18.72 31.55 6.76
N VAL A 646 -18.50 32.86 6.67
CA VAL A 646 -19.53 33.87 6.97
C VAL A 646 -20.74 33.73 6.04
N SER A 647 -20.53 33.45 4.75
CA SER A 647 -21.61 33.21 3.79
C SER A 647 -22.49 32.02 4.21
N HIS A 648 -21.86 30.91 4.61
CA HIS A 648 -22.60 29.74 5.06
C HIS A 648 -23.33 29.97 6.40
N LEU A 649 -22.71 30.69 7.34
CA LEU A 649 -23.33 31.06 8.62
C LEU A 649 -24.50 32.04 8.46
N ALA A 650 -24.43 32.95 7.48
CA ALA A 650 -25.51 33.88 7.17
C ALA A 650 -26.80 33.18 6.70
N CYS A 651 -26.72 31.94 6.23
CA CYS A 651 -27.91 31.13 5.92
C CYS A 651 -28.62 30.57 7.16
N LEU A 652 -28.03 30.64 8.36
CA LEU A 652 -28.75 30.30 9.59
C LEU A 652 -29.87 31.32 9.85
N SER A 653 -30.96 30.85 10.46
CA SER A 653 -32.08 31.71 10.83
C SER A 653 -31.64 32.81 11.80
N ASP A 654 -32.34 33.95 11.77
CA ASP A 654 -32.05 35.07 12.65
C ASP A 654 -32.19 34.64 14.13
N ASP A 655 -33.16 33.78 14.47
CA ASP A 655 -33.33 33.19 15.81
C ASP A 655 -32.09 32.43 16.29
N THR A 656 -31.39 31.73 15.39
CA THR A 656 -30.15 31.01 15.74
C THR A 656 -29.02 32.00 16.06
N TRP A 657 -28.93 33.10 15.32
CA TRP A 657 -27.96 34.17 15.59
C TRP A 657 -28.28 34.93 16.88
N PHE A 658 -29.57 35.23 17.13
CA PHE A 658 -30.01 35.87 18.37
C PHE A 658 -29.76 35.00 19.60
N SER A 659 -29.96 33.69 19.47
CA SER A 659 -29.70 32.74 20.56
C SER A 659 -28.22 32.65 20.94
N ALA A 660 -27.30 33.04 20.05
CA ALA A 660 -25.86 33.14 20.33
C ALA A 660 -25.46 34.45 21.06
N LEU A 661 -26.42 35.34 21.34
CA LEU A 661 -26.36 36.52 22.23
C LEU A 661 -25.25 37.57 22.01
N GLN A 662 -24.42 37.47 20.96
CA GLN A 662 -23.24 38.34 20.82
C GLN A 662 -23.00 38.94 19.42
N PHE A 663 -23.69 38.53 18.35
CA PHE A 663 -23.33 38.93 16.98
C PHE A 663 -24.51 39.49 16.18
N ASN A 664 -24.29 40.62 15.50
CA ASN A 664 -25.25 41.17 14.55
C ASN A 664 -25.03 40.58 13.15
N LYS A 665 -25.91 39.66 12.75
CA LYS A 665 -25.87 39.01 11.42
C LYS A 665 -25.75 40.00 10.26
N SER A 666 -26.48 41.11 10.31
CA SER A 666 -26.49 42.12 9.24
C SER A 666 -25.13 42.81 9.07
N ASP A 667 -24.39 43.02 10.16
CA ASP A 667 -23.04 43.60 10.11
C ASP A 667 -22.06 42.66 9.41
N TYR A 668 -22.11 41.37 9.72
CA TYR A 668 -21.28 40.36 9.06
C TYR A 668 -21.57 40.25 7.56
N ILE A 669 -22.85 40.28 7.17
CA ILE A 669 -23.27 40.27 5.76
C ILE A 669 -22.74 41.52 5.03
N ARG A 670 -22.85 42.69 5.66
CA ARG A 670 -22.34 43.95 5.08
C ARG A 670 -20.82 43.89 4.88
N VAL A 671 -20.06 43.50 5.90
CA VAL A 671 -18.59 43.40 5.81
C VAL A 671 -18.16 42.35 4.78
N LEU A 672 -18.89 41.25 4.66
CA LEU A 672 -18.68 40.25 3.62
C LEU A 672 -18.81 40.86 2.21
N GLY A 673 -19.89 41.58 1.93
CA GLY A 673 -20.10 42.23 0.63
C GLY A 673 -19.00 43.25 0.30
N GLU A 674 -18.64 44.09 1.28
CA GLU A 674 -17.55 45.07 1.16
C GLU A 674 -16.19 44.40 0.90
N ALA A 675 -15.91 43.26 1.54
CA ALA A 675 -14.68 42.51 1.35
C ALA A 675 -14.57 41.95 -0.07
N VAL A 676 -15.59 41.22 -0.54
CA VAL A 676 -15.59 40.58 -1.87
C VAL A 676 -15.47 41.63 -2.99
N CYS A 677 -16.09 42.80 -2.82
CA CYS A 677 -16.00 43.89 -3.80
C CYS A 677 -14.60 44.50 -3.94
N LYS A 678 -13.73 44.35 -2.94
CA LYS A 678 -12.35 44.88 -2.94
C LYS A 678 -11.34 43.91 -3.56
N TRP A 679 -11.74 42.67 -3.85
CA TRP A 679 -10.83 41.65 -4.32
C TRP A 679 -10.46 41.80 -5.78
N SER A 680 -9.17 41.62 -6.05
CA SER A 680 -8.65 41.39 -7.39
C SER A 680 -8.39 39.88 -7.57
N PRO A 681 -8.88 39.25 -8.66
CA PRO A 681 -8.61 37.84 -8.91
C PRO A 681 -7.10 37.55 -8.92
N PRO A 682 -6.60 36.61 -8.10
CA PRO A 682 -5.17 36.32 -8.02
C PRO A 682 -4.66 35.70 -9.32
N GLN A 683 -3.37 35.86 -9.61
CA GLN A 683 -2.73 35.28 -10.79
C GLN A 683 -2.59 33.74 -10.68
N ASN A 684 -2.29 33.25 -9.48
CA ASN A 684 -2.13 31.83 -9.21
C ASN A 684 -3.45 31.17 -8.78
N GLU A 685 -3.52 29.85 -8.94
CA GLU A 685 -4.60 29.04 -8.35
C GLU A 685 -4.50 29.08 -6.81
N MET A 686 -5.64 29.35 -6.14
CA MET A 686 -5.70 29.33 -4.68
C MET A 686 -6.31 28.06 -4.11
N VAL A 687 -7.31 27.51 -4.80
CA VAL A 687 -8.19 26.47 -4.27
C VAL A 687 -8.70 25.60 -5.41
N ALA A 688 -8.88 24.32 -5.12
CA ALA A 688 -9.55 23.35 -5.96
C ALA A 688 -10.71 22.73 -5.17
N TYR A 689 -11.81 22.44 -5.86
CA TYR A 689 -12.98 21.79 -5.30
C TYR A 689 -13.22 20.44 -5.99
N ARG A 690 -13.81 19.48 -5.28
CA ARG A 690 -14.21 18.20 -5.87
C ARG A 690 -15.41 18.39 -6.80
N SER A 691 -16.37 19.23 -6.39
CA SER A 691 -17.55 19.58 -7.15
C SER A 691 -17.97 21.04 -6.93
N PHE A 692 -18.99 21.52 -7.66
CA PHE A 692 -19.64 22.80 -7.36
C PHE A 692 -20.85 22.67 -6.42
N GLN A 693 -21.07 21.50 -5.81
CA GLN A 693 -22.19 21.24 -4.92
C GLN A 693 -22.25 22.19 -3.70
N PRO A 694 -21.14 22.57 -3.05
CA PRO A 694 -21.18 23.54 -1.96
C PRO A 694 -21.76 24.90 -2.36
N PHE A 695 -21.36 25.42 -3.52
CA PHE A 695 -21.87 26.70 -4.05
C PHE A 695 -23.34 26.60 -4.47
N GLN A 696 -23.72 25.49 -5.11
CA GLN A 696 -25.11 25.23 -5.48
C GLN A 696 -26.00 25.18 -4.24
N SER A 697 -25.56 24.48 -3.19
CA SER A 697 -26.29 24.39 -1.92
C SER A 697 -26.42 25.75 -1.24
N LEU A 698 -25.39 26.59 -1.30
CA LEU A 698 -25.42 27.95 -0.77
C LEU A 698 -26.38 28.86 -1.54
N ILE A 699 -26.39 28.80 -2.88
CA ILE A 699 -27.28 29.61 -3.71
C ILE A 699 -28.75 29.19 -3.55
N LEU A 700 -29.01 27.90 -3.38
CA LEU A 700 -30.37 27.37 -3.25
C LEU A 700 -30.91 27.44 -1.80
N ASP A 701 -30.10 27.87 -0.84
CA ASP A 701 -30.55 28.02 0.55
C ASP A 701 -31.61 29.15 0.64
N PRO A 702 -32.79 28.92 1.26
CA PRO A 702 -33.84 29.93 1.34
C PRO A 702 -33.44 31.23 2.04
N ASN A 703 -32.42 31.19 2.89
CA ASN A 703 -31.91 32.37 3.59
C ASN A 703 -30.71 33.03 2.88
N SER A 704 -30.30 32.51 1.73
CA SER A 704 -29.20 33.07 0.95
C SER A 704 -29.58 34.42 0.35
N ARG A 705 -28.63 35.35 0.35
CA ARG A 705 -28.82 36.74 -0.10
C ARG A 705 -27.72 37.15 -1.08
N LEU A 706 -27.82 38.38 -1.57
CA LEU A 706 -26.94 38.97 -2.57
C LEU A 706 -25.44 38.74 -2.28
N GLU A 707 -24.99 38.98 -1.05
CA GLU A 707 -23.57 38.91 -0.68
C GLU A 707 -23.06 37.46 -0.67
N MET A 708 -23.90 36.49 -0.27
CA MET A 708 -23.58 35.05 -0.35
C MET A 708 -23.49 34.60 -1.81
N HIS A 709 -24.44 35.04 -2.65
CA HIS A 709 -24.43 34.77 -4.08
C HIS A 709 -23.18 35.36 -4.75
N LEU A 710 -22.80 36.58 -4.36
CA LEU A 710 -21.60 37.24 -4.86
C LEU A 710 -20.34 36.43 -4.53
N TRP A 711 -20.18 35.96 -3.29
CA TRP A 711 -19.05 35.10 -2.93
C TRP A 711 -19.03 33.79 -3.74
N ALA A 712 -20.18 33.12 -3.87
CA ALA A 712 -20.28 31.86 -4.61
C ALA A 712 -19.93 32.04 -6.10
N VAL A 713 -20.45 33.08 -6.75
CA VAL A 713 -20.16 33.37 -8.16
C VAL A 713 -18.72 33.84 -8.35
N TRP A 714 -18.17 34.62 -7.42
CA TRP A 714 -16.75 34.98 -7.43
C TRP A 714 -15.85 33.75 -7.36
N ALA A 715 -16.18 32.80 -6.49
CA ALA A 715 -15.44 31.54 -6.36
C ALA A 715 -15.47 30.71 -7.66
N ILE A 716 -16.65 30.53 -8.24
CA ILE A 716 -16.83 29.81 -9.52
C ILE A 716 -16.03 30.52 -10.63
N HIS A 717 -16.13 31.85 -10.71
CA HIS A 717 -15.38 32.64 -11.68
C HIS A 717 -13.86 32.42 -11.52
N HIS A 718 -13.33 32.53 -10.30
CA HIS A 718 -11.91 32.31 -10.04
C HIS A 718 -11.46 30.91 -10.48
N ILE A 719 -12.21 29.86 -10.12
CA ILE A 719 -11.88 28.47 -10.48
C ILE A 719 -11.84 28.29 -12.00
N LEU A 720 -12.83 28.83 -12.72
CA LEU A 720 -12.91 28.72 -14.17
C LEU A 720 -11.81 29.50 -14.89
N THR A 721 -11.42 30.68 -14.39
CA THR A 721 -10.31 31.45 -14.98
C THR A 721 -8.96 30.74 -14.90
N LYS A 722 -8.79 29.79 -13.97
CA LYS A 722 -7.53 29.04 -13.78
C LYS A 722 -7.55 27.65 -14.40
N LYS A 723 -8.70 26.97 -14.40
CA LYS A 723 -8.82 25.56 -14.81
C LYS A 723 -10.11 25.31 -15.60
N ASN A 724 -10.35 26.09 -16.65
CA ASN A 724 -11.55 25.94 -17.50
C ASN A 724 -11.72 24.51 -18.06
N SER A 725 -10.65 23.87 -18.52
CA SER A 725 -10.69 22.52 -19.11
C SER A 725 -11.17 21.44 -18.15
N ARG A 726 -10.89 21.62 -16.85
CA ARG A 726 -11.36 20.72 -15.79
C ARG A 726 -12.77 21.07 -15.32
N TYR A 727 -13.06 22.34 -15.09
CA TYR A 727 -14.26 22.75 -14.35
C TYR A 727 -15.42 23.23 -15.23
N VAL A 728 -15.22 23.61 -16.49
CA VAL A 728 -16.34 23.87 -17.41
C VAL A 728 -17.20 22.60 -17.58
N PRO A 729 -16.62 21.39 -17.81
CA PRO A 729 -17.41 20.16 -17.81
C PRO A 729 -18.18 19.93 -16.50
N VAL A 730 -17.57 20.20 -15.35
CA VAL A 730 -18.23 20.07 -14.03
C VAL A 730 -19.39 21.05 -13.89
N LEU A 731 -19.24 22.31 -14.33
CA LEU A 731 -20.32 23.29 -14.30
C LEU A 731 -21.49 22.87 -15.21
N ARG A 732 -21.21 22.23 -16.36
CA ARG A 732 -22.25 21.72 -17.27
C ARG A 732 -23.11 20.62 -16.64
N GLU A 733 -22.61 19.93 -15.63
CA GLU A 733 -23.38 18.94 -14.86
C GLU A 733 -24.21 19.58 -13.74
N CYS A 734 -24.12 20.91 -13.54
CA CYS A 734 -24.86 21.66 -12.52
C CYS A 734 -25.94 22.59 -13.14
N PRO A 735 -27.11 22.07 -13.57
CA PRO A 735 -28.12 22.86 -14.28
C PRO A 735 -28.69 24.01 -13.44
N TYR A 736 -28.76 23.87 -12.11
CA TYR A 736 -29.24 24.92 -11.22
C TYR A 736 -28.27 26.12 -11.19
N LEU A 737 -26.96 25.86 -11.16
CA LEU A 737 -25.95 26.92 -11.22
C LEU A 737 -25.98 27.64 -12.58
N GLN A 738 -26.09 26.89 -13.69
CA GLN A 738 -26.20 27.47 -15.02
C GLN A 738 -27.41 28.39 -15.15
N ARG A 739 -28.57 27.92 -14.66
CA ARG A 739 -29.81 28.71 -14.65
C ARG A 739 -29.70 29.93 -13.73
N PHE A 740 -29.04 29.80 -12.58
CA PHE A 740 -28.82 30.92 -11.67
C PHE A 740 -27.97 32.01 -12.32
N LEU A 741 -26.90 31.64 -13.03
CA LEU A 741 -26.07 32.58 -13.78
C LEU A 741 -26.86 33.31 -14.87
N LEU A 742 -27.70 32.58 -15.63
CA LEU A 742 -28.60 33.18 -16.63
C LEU A 742 -29.64 34.12 -16.00
N TYR A 743 -30.14 33.77 -14.83
CA TYR A 743 -31.08 34.59 -14.08
C TYR A 743 -30.46 35.90 -13.62
N VAL A 744 -29.27 35.84 -13.00
CA VAL A 744 -28.52 37.00 -12.52
C VAL A 744 -28.32 38.05 -13.63
N VAL A 745 -28.00 37.61 -14.85
CA VAL A 745 -27.79 38.52 -16.00
C VAL A 745 -29.08 38.98 -16.69
N SER A 746 -30.23 38.37 -16.37
CA SER A 746 -31.53 38.68 -16.98
C SER A 746 -32.38 39.69 -16.20
N VAL A 747 -32.07 39.91 -14.92
CA VAL A 747 -32.80 40.84 -14.03
C VAL A 747 -31.98 42.10 -13.76
N ASP A 748 -32.64 43.20 -13.37
CA ASP A 748 -31.93 44.44 -13.01
C ASP A 748 -31.27 44.35 -11.61
N ALA A 749 -30.32 45.24 -11.35
CA ALA A 749 -29.56 45.25 -10.10
C ALA A 749 -30.44 45.51 -8.85
N ALA A 750 -31.50 46.31 -8.96
CA ALA A 750 -32.38 46.58 -7.81
C ALA A 750 -33.18 45.33 -7.43
N THR A 751 -33.57 44.53 -8.43
CA THR A 751 -34.21 43.23 -8.24
C THR A 751 -33.30 42.24 -7.49
N LEU A 752 -31.99 42.24 -7.74
CA LEU A 752 -31.03 41.39 -7.03
C LEU A 752 -30.85 41.76 -5.55
N CYS A 753 -31.10 43.02 -5.18
CA CYS A 753 -30.90 43.57 -3.83
C CYS A 753 -32.08 43.35 -2.86
N LEU A 754 -33.20 42.75 -3.32
CA LEU A 754 -34.41 42.62 -2.52
C LEU A 754 -34.26 41.59 -1.36
N PRO A 755 -34.70 41.89 -0.10
CA PRO A 755 -34.45 41.03 1.07
C PRO A 755 -35.20 39.69 1.11
N HIS A 756 -36.39 39.63 0.48
CA HIS A 756 -37.27 38.44 0.42
C HIS A 756 -37.24 37.75 -0.93
N TYR A 757 -36.30 38.14 -1.77
CA TYR A 757 -36.12 37.61 -3.10
C TYR A 757 -35.19 36.41 -2.98
N HIS A 758 -35.46 35.34 -3.72
CA HIS A 758 -34.46 34.63 -4.54
C HIS A 758 -34.94 33.22 -4.84
N LEU A 759 -35.24 32.33 -3.89
CA LEU A 759 -35.59 30.95 -4.27
C LEU A 759 -36.93 30.86 -5.03
N ASP A 760 -38.03 31.39 -4.51
CA ASP A 760 -39.35 31.24 -5.17
C ASP A 760 -39.41 31.91 -6.54
N ASN A 761 -38.87 33.12 -6.70
CA ASN A 761 -38.85 33.80 -7.99
C ASN A 761 -37.86 33.16 -8.98
N PHE A 762 -36.68 32.73 -8.55
CA PHE A 762 -35.74 31.95 -9.37
C PHE A 762 -36.37 30.61 -9.82
N LEU A 763 -37.07 29.92 -8.91
CA LEU A 763 -37.77 28.67 -9.17
C LEU A 763 -38.99 28.85 -10.10
N GLN A 764 -39.67 30.00 -10.01
CA GLN A 764 -40.89 30.31 -10.76
C GLN A 764 -40.64 31.01 -12.10
N ASN A 765 -39.47 31.61 -12.34
CA ASN A 765 -39.22 32.40 -13.55
C ASN A 765 -39.17 31.50 -14.80
N ARG A 766 -40.19 31.63 -15.66
CA ARG A 766 -40.42 30.77 -16.83
C ARG A 766 -39.72 31.25 -18.10
N ASN A 767 -39.36 32.52 -18.19
CA ASN A 767 -38.77 33.14 -19.38
C ASN A 767 -37.56 33.99 -18.99
N LEU A 768 -36.36 33.41 -19.06
CA LEU A 768 -35.11 34.13 -18.91
C LEU A 768 -34.81 34.90 -20.21
N SER A 769 -35.35 36.12 -20.37
CA SER A 769 -34.99 37.00 -21.49
C SER A 769 -33.65 37.68 -21.20
N VAL A 770 -32.56 37.03 -21.58
CA VAL A 770 -31.21 37.60 -21.48
C VAL A 770 -31.08 38.75 -22.50
N SER A 771 -30.41 39.85 -22.11
CA SER A 771 -30.12 40.99 -22.99
C SER A 771 -29.59 40.54 -24.35
N SER A 772 -30.01 41.22 -25.44
CA SER A 772 -29.61 40.91 -26.82
C SER A 772 -28.10 40.97 -27.10
N SER A 773 -27.31 41.47 -26.16
CA SER A 773 -25.85 41.60 -26.25
C SER A 773 -25.05 40.39 -25.73
N LEU A 774 -25.63 39.49 -24.91
CA LEU A 774 -24.93 38.34 -24.32
C LEU A 774 -25.31 37.04 -25.06
N ALA A 775 -24.38 36.45 -25.81
CA ALA A 775 -24.66 35.20 -26.52
C ALA A 775 -24.53 33.99 -25.59
N ILE A 776 -25.63 33.27 -25.38
CA ILE A 776 -25.75 32.10 -24.50
C ILE A 776 -25.02 30.88 -25.12
N PRO A 777 -24.22 30.11 -24.33
CA PRO A 777 -23.62 28.85 -24.75
C PRO A 777 -24.64 27.89 -25.36
N GLU A 778 -24.27 27.13 -26.38
CA GLU A 778 -25.22 26.25 -27.09
C GLU A 778 -25.77 25.18 -26.16
N SER A 779 -24.91 24.65 -25.27
CA SER A 779 -25.32 23.65 -24.29
C SER A 779 -26.35 24.15 -23.27
N TRP A 780 -26.51 25.47 -23.10
CA TRP A 780 -27.40 26.07 -22.09
C TRP A 780 -28.74 26.52 -22.68
N ARG A 781 -28.92 26.54 -24.01
CA ARG A 781 -30.14 27.06 -24.66
C ARG A 781 -31.42 26.33 -24.26
N SER A 782 -31.34 25.04 -23.94
CA SER A 782 -32.48 24.23 -23.48
C SER A 782 -32.92 24.54 -22.03
N LEU A 783 -32.06 25.16 -21.22
CA LEU A 783 -32.34 25.47 -19.80
C LEU A 783 -33.25 26.70 -19.63
N GLY A 784 -33.32 27.57 -20.64
CA GLY A 784 -34.17 28.77 -20.62
C GLY A 784 -35.66 28.52 -20.85
N SER A 785 -36.05 27.29 -21.27
CA SER A 785 -37.41 26.95 -21.71
C SER A 785 -38.06 25.79 -20.92
N THR A 786 -37.35 25.20 -19.96
CA THR A 786 -37.82 24.04 -19.17
C THR A 786 -38.15 24.43 -17.72
N PRO A 787 -39.25 23.94 -17.11
CA PRO A 787 -39.57 24.21 -15.71
C PRO A 787 -38.69 23.43 -14.72
N ILE A 788 -38.29 24.05 -13.60
CA ILE A 788 -37.46 23.43 -12.55
C ILE A 788 -38.17 22.24 -11.87
N TRP A 789 -39.50 22.18 -11.89
CA TRP A 789 -40.30 21.11 -11.29
C TRP A 789 -40.33 19.80 -12.10
N ALA A 790 -39.67 19.72 -13.27
CA ALA A 790 -39.66 18.52 -14.11
C ALA A 790 -38.51 17.53 -13.80
N THR A 791 -37.59 17.86 -12.88
CA THR A 791 -36.55 16.94 -12.40
C THR A 791 -36.63 16.85 -10.89
N HIS A 792 -36.95 15.65 -10.38
CA HIS A 792 -37.15 15.33 -8.96
C HIS A 792 -36.27 16.15 -8.00
N LEU A 793 -36.88 17.08 -7.26
CA LEU A 793 -36.40 17.50 -5.95
C LEU A 793 -36.56 16.31 -5.00
N ASP A 794 -35.68 15.32 -5.12
CA ASP A 794 -35.58 14.26 -4.13
C ASP A 794 -34.73 14.76 -2.94
N LEU A 795 -35.23 15.81 -2.29
CA LEU A 795 -34.79 16.24 -0.96
C LEU A 795 -35.13 15.18 0.12
N SER A 796 -35.71 14.04 -0.26
CA SER A 796 -36.16 12.98 0.64
C SER A 796 -35.12 11.88 0.92
N ASN A 797 -34.05 11.75 0.12
CA ASN A 797 -32.98 10.77 0.37
C ASN A 797 -31.98 11.15 1.48
N HIS A 798 -32.23 12.24 2.21
CA HIS A 798 -31.56 12.54 3.48
C HIS A 798 -32.46 12.35 4.72
N ASN A 799 -33.70 11.87 4.56
CA ASN A 799 -34.63 11.64 5.68
C ASN A 799 -34.78 10.16 6.11
N ASN A 800 -34.16 9.20 5.41
CA ASN A 800 -34.22 7.78 5.80
C ASN A 800 -33.03 7.35 6.67
N ALA A 801 -33.01 7.87 7.90
CA ALA A 801 -32.37 7.22 9.06
C ALA A 801 -33.07 7.62 10.38
N ALA A 802 -34.36 7.97 10.32
CA ALA A 802 -35.17 8.37 11.46
C ALA A 802 -36.35 7.41 11.67
N SER A 803 -36.06 6.12 11.86
CA SER A 803 -36.96 5.22 12.60
C SER A 803 -36.15 4.00 13.04
N GLU A 804 -36.27 3.65 14.33
CA GLU A 804 -35.49 2.64 15.07
C GLU A 804 -34.18 3.13 15.71
N ALA A 805 -34.31 4.07 16.65
CA ALA A 805 -33.43 4.13 17.81
C ALA A 805 -34.25 3.76 19.06
N PRO A 806 -33.80 2.83 19.93
CA PRO A 806 -34.44 2.59 21.21
C PRO A 806 -34.29 3.83 22.08
N SER A 807 -35.39 4.18 22.76
CA SER A 807 -35.54 5.26 23.71
C SER A 807 -34.47 5.26 24.80
N THR A 808 -33.41 6.06 24.61
CA THR A 808 -32.64 6.66 25.70
C THR A 808 -32.21 8.06 25.27
N SER A 809 -33.16 8.99 25.27
CA SER A 809 -32.91 10.43 25.18
C SER A 809 -32.18 10.91 26.44
N ALA A 810 -30.86 10.98 26.40
CA ALA A 810 -30.15 11.90 27.27
C ALA A 810 -30.30 13.32 26.66
N PRO A 811 -30.66 14.34 27.46
CA PRO A 811 -30.88 15.68 26.93
C PRO A 811 -29.56 16.23 26.36
N PHE A 812 -29.63 16.78 25.14
CA PHE A 812 -28.60 17.65 24.60
C PHE A 812 -28.45 18.84 25.56
N LEU A 813 -27.37 18.87 26.34
CA LEU A 813 -26.95 20.09 27.01
C LEU A 813 -26.42 21.04 25.93
N VAL A 814 -27.18 22.12 25.71
CA VAL A 814 -26.64 23.40 25.25
C VAL A 814 -25.41 23.71 26.14
N PRO A 815 -24.27 24.17 25.59
CA PRO A 815 -23.19 24.66 26.42
C PRO A 815 -23.74 25.71 27.37
N SER A 816 -23.67 25.46 28.67
CA SER A 816 -24.06 26.43 29.69
C SER A 816 -23.23 27.71 29.55
N ASP A 817 -23.73 28.81 30.10
CA ASP A 817 -23.21 30.20 30.17
C ASP A 817 -21.75 30.38 30.69
N SER A 818 -20.92 29.34 30.66
CA SER A 818 -19.55 29.30 31.15
C SER A 818 -18.49 29.54 30.07
N LEU A 819 -18.87 29.70 28.80
CA LEU A 819 -17.96 29.98 27.67
C LEU A 819 -17.40 31.42 27.63
N ALA A 820 -17.81 32.29 28.57
CA ALA A 820 -17.44 33.72 28.58
C ALA A 820 -16.09 34.05 29.24
N ARG A 821 -15.16 33.09 29.41
CA ARG A 821 -13.87 33.37 30.07
C ARG A 821 -12.66 32.71 29.41
N LEU A 822 -12.49 32.92 28.12
CA LEU A 822 -11.15 33.10 27.55
C LEU A 822 -10.91 34.61 27.45
N PRO A 823 -9.75 35.15 27.88
CA PRO A 823 -9.54 36.60 27.82
C PRO A 823 -9.69 37.06 26.37
N ALA A 824 -10.56 38.05 26.15
CA ALA A 824 -10.81 38.66 24.86
C ALA A 824 -9.49 39.08 24.18
N PHE A 825 -9.51 39.16 22.85
CA PHE A 825 -8.51 39.95 22.16
C PHE A 825 -8.64 41.39 22.67
N ASP A 826 -7.52 42.01 23.06
CA ASP A 826 -7.53 43.33 23.70
C ASP A 826 -8.17 44.35 22.75
N LEU A 827 -9.31 44.92 23.16
CA LEU A 827 -10.16 45.81 22.36
C LEU A 827 -10.33 47.14 23.10
N SER A 828 -9.82 48.23 22.51
CA SER A 828 -10.17 49.58 22.94
C SER A 828 -11.37 50.10 22.14
N SER A 829 -12.46 50.32 22.88
CA SER A 829 -13.62 51.21 22.67
C SER A 829 -14.32 51.26 21.31
N ASP A 830 -15.56 50.75 21.27
CA ASP A 830 -16.73 51.60 20.98
C ASP A 830 -18.05 50.97 21.47
N LYS A 831 -19.01 51.83 21.85
CA LYS A 831 -20.27 51.49 22.56
C LYS A 831 -21.37 50.99 21.60
N PRO A 832 -22.35 50.19 22.08
CA PRO A 832 -23.45 49.70 21.27
C PRO A 832 -24.51 50.79 21.05
N VAL A 833 -25.04 50.88 19.82
CA VAL A 833 -26.16 51.75 19.43
C VAL A 833 -27.44 50.91 19.35
N THR A 834 -28.51 51.43 19.93
CA THR A 834 -29.85 50.84 20.00
C THR A 834 -30.62 50.92 18.68
N HIS A 835 -31.40 49.86 18.40
CA HIS A 835 -32.21 49.70 17.20
C HIS A 835 -33.32 50.75 17.03
N GLN A 836 -33.36 51.37 15.85
CA GLN A 836 -34.59 51.85 15.23
C GLN A 836 -34.95 50.91 14.07
N GLN A 837 -36.21 50.45 14.04
CA GLN A 837 -36.79 49.73 12.90
C GLN A 837 -36.77 50.63 11.67
N ALA A 838 -36.01 50.26 10.64
CA ALA A 838 -35.96 50.99 9.39
C ALA A 838 -37.07 50.51 8.44
N ALA A 839 -37.94 51.46 8.09
CA ALA A 839 -38.88 51.39 6.99
C ALA A 839 -38.17 51.16 5.64
N SER A 840 -38.91 50.73 4.62
CA SER A 840 -38.44 50.39 3.27
C SER A 840 -37.66 51.55 2.61
N ILE A 841 -36.34 51.54 2.75
CA ILE A 841 -35.41 52.35 1.97
C ILE A 841 -34.92 51.46 0.82
N GLY A 842 -34.79 52.02 -0.38
CA GLY A 842 -34.28 51.31 -1.56
C GLY A 842 -32.88 50.69 -1.34
N PRO A 843 -32.36 49.96 -2.34
CA PRO A 843 -31.06 49.29 -2.19
C PRO A 843 -29.96 50.30 -1.87
N THR A 844 -29.10 49.98 -0.89
CA THR A 844 -27.95 50.80 -0.54
C THR A 844 -26.91 50.81 -1.66
N ASP A 845 -26.06 51.85 -1.73
CA ASP A 845 -24.98 51.92 -2.73
C ASP A 845 -24.02 50.72 -2.64
N ALA A 846 -23.78 50.21 -1.43
CA ALA A 846 -22.99 49.00 -1.20
C ALA A 846 -23.64 47.76 -1.83
N GLN A 847 -24.95 47.60 -1.68
CA GLN A 847 -25.71 46.50 -2.31
C GLN A 847 -25.73 46.63 -3.84
N LEU A 848 -25.90 47.84 -4.37
CA LEU A 848 -25.82 48.08 -5.82
C LEU A 848 -24.43 47.73 -6.38
N THR A 849 -23.37 48.04 -5.64
CA THR A 849 -21.99 47.65 -6.00
C THR A 849 -21.82 46.13 -6.03
N CYS A 850 -22.36 45.43 -5.02
CA CYS A 850 -22.35 43.97 -4.98
C CYS A 850 -23.11 43.35 -6.17
N ALA A 851 -24.31 43.86 -6.47
CA ALA A 851 -25.14 43.40 -7.58
C ALA A 851 -24.47 43.61 -8.94
N ALA A 852 -23.86 44.79 -9.15
CA ALA A 852 -23.12 45.08 -10.38
C ALA A 852 -21.92 44.13 -10.58
N LEU A 853 -21.17 43.84 -9.50
CA LEU A 853 -20.06 42.89 -9.55
C LEU A 853 -20.54 41.47 -9.83
N LEU A 854 -21.62 41.02 -9.16
CA LEU A 854 -22.23 39.71 -9.36
C LEU A 854 -22.65 39.52 -10.83
N GLN A 855 -23.31 40.50 -11.43
CA GLN A 855 -23.74 40.47 -12.83
C GLN A 855 -22.57 40.41 -13.82
N ARG A 856 -21.51 41.19 -13.56
CA ARG A 856 -20.30 41.17 -14.37
C ARG A 856 -19.65 39.78 -14.35
N LEU A 857 -19.42 39.23 -13.17
CA LEU A 857 -18.78 37.91 -12.99
C LEU A 857 -19.63 36.79 -13.62
N ALA A 858 -20.96 36.85 -13.47
CA ALA A 858 -21.86 35.89 -14.11
C ALA A 858 -21.77 35.95 -15.64
N SER A 859 -21.71 37.16 -16.22
CA SER A 859 -21.53 37.36 -17.65
C SER A 859 -20.18 36.80 -18.14
N GLU A 860 -19.09 37.08 -17.42
CA GLU A 860 -17.74 36.57 -17.72
C GLU A 860 -17.68 35.04 -17.67
N ILE A 861 -18.36 34.39 -16.70
CA ILE A 861 -18.47 32.93 -16.64
C ILE A 861 -19.20 32.39 -17.87
N ILE A 862 -20.35 32.97 -18.23
CA ILE A 862 -21.15 32.54 -19.38
C ILE A 862 -20.33 32.65 -20.67
N ASP A 863 -19.61 33.76 -20.85
CA ASP A 863 -18.73 33.97 -22.00
C ASP A 863 -17.57 32.98 -22.03
N ALA A 864 -16.95 32.67 -20.88
CA ALA A 864 -15.86 31.69 -20.79
C ALA A 864 -16.32 30.27 -21.15
N VAL A 865 -17.53 29.87 -20.73
CA VAL A 865 -18.13 28.58 -21.11
C VAL A 865 -18.39 28.54 -22.62
N ARG A 866 -18.90 29.64 -23.20
CA ARG A 866 -19.12 29.74 -24.65
C ARG A 866 -17.80 29.59 -25.42
N GLN A 867 -16.76 30.32 -25.01
CA GLN A 867 -15.44 30.23 -25.65
C GLN A 867 -14.90 28.80 -25.60
N PHE A 868 -14.97 28.15 -24.44
CA PHE A 868 -14.53 26.77 -24.27
C PHE A 868 -15.32 25.78 -25.16
N GLU A 869 -16.62 25.98 -25.37
CA GLU A 869 -17.43 25.20 -26.32
C GLU A 869 -16.97 25.39 -27.75
N THR A 870 -16.74 26.63 -28.16
CA THR A 870 -16.28 26.94 -29.51
C THR A 870 -14.88 26.41 -29.80
N GLU A 871 -14.00 26.36 -28.80
CA GLU A 871 -12.66 25.78 -28.91
C GLU A 871 -12.70 24.25 -28.92
N SER A 872 -13.56 23.62 -28.11
CA SER A 872 -13.69 22.16 -28.04
C SER A 872 -14.38 21.56 -29.28
N ALA A 873 -15.14 22.37 -30.02
CA ALA A 873 -15.82 21.96 -31.26
C ALA A 873 -14.93 22.10 -32.52
N ARG A 874 -13.74 22.71 -32.40
CA ARG A 874 -12.70 22.79 -33.43
C ARG A 874 -11.68 21.68 -33.24
#